data_AF-A0A9W7AAH5-F1
#
_entry.id   AF-A0A9W7AAH5-F1
#
_cell.length_a   1.000
_cell.length_b   1.000
_cell.length_c   1.000
_cell.angle_alpha   90.00
_cell.angle_beta   90.00
_cell.angle_gamma   90.00
#
_symmetry.space_group_name_H-M   'P 1'
#
loop_
_entity.id
_entity.type
_entity.pdbx_description
1 polymer ?
#
loop_
_entity_poly.entity_id
_entity_poly.type
_entity_poly.pdbx_seq_one_letter_code
_entity_poly.pdbx_strand_id
1 'polypeptide(L)'
;PPQAEVSPDEPPPASASANPLETANLSLEEKMRNSRPPPRVRVMEGVQPGFVSLKLDDVYVTFRNQEVLRGVSWDVKTGDRVGLVGVNGGGKTTQLKILDGELEPTAGDVVKSTSDLRVSVLRQEFVDELVMTRTLKEEFMSVFKVENEILSSLRSCEDELEKCDPGDADKMQDILDRMQKLQAKADAKDVDALDSRAEKTMDLMGFDSVDATLPVSAFSGGWKMRIGLGKVLLTDPNILLLDEPTNHLDMESVEWLEDFLRNQNIPMVIVSHDREFLDQVCTKIVDTEGGLATTYDGNYSRFLKQKEAKMKAWQNAYDAQEKKVKDERAWMQKMKVKQPQAVEQRKKRLEKMMASEDYVKKPPFVGKPFRFRFPPAPRLSDEVAIVKDVTHGYEGNPLFKSSNMIIEKGDRIALLGPNGSGKSTMLRLVVGKEKPIEGEARLVGMNVVANYFEQNQADVLDLDKTVSETVQAASDNHSYNELRALMGQFLFKGDTVEKKVRQLSGGEKARLSLCCMMLRPANLLILDEPTNHLDIPAKEMLEEALQNFDGSILVISHDRYFISKIATTICAVEEKEVVNYPGDYRYYMEKNEQVKDKVEARYVNGVKQIGNAVVVEAEEKKNFGGKQAGVSGRLDKGIKNAKRQQQ
;
A
#
# COMPACT_ATOMS: atom_id res chain seq x y z
N PRO A 1 -20.22 81.77 -28.91
CA PRO A 1 -19.27 82.02 -27.80
C PRO A 1 -20.00 82.29 -26.47
N PRO A 2 -19.56 81.78 -25.30
CA PRO A 2 -18.48 80.83 -25.01
C PRO A 2 -18.91 79.56 -24.24
N GLN A 3 -18.03 78.55 -24.28
CA GLN A 3 -17.59 77.53 -23.28
C GLN A 3 -18.52 77.04 -22.16
N ALA A 4 -18.66 75.72 -22.00
CA ALA A 4 -17.95 74.91 -20.97
C ALA A 4 -18.39 73.42 -21.01
N GLU A 5 -17.52 72.58 -20.45
CA GLU A 5 -17.40 71.11 -20.45
C GLU A 5 -18.61 70.29 -19.96
N VAL A 6 -18.72 69.02 -20.39
CA VAL A 6 -18.66 67.77 -19.59
C VAL A 6 -19.06 66.57 -20.49
N SER A 7 -18.33 65.47 -20.32
CA SER A 7 -18.34 64.16 -21.02
C SER A 7 -19.72 63.49 -21.21
N PRO A 8 -19.87 62.58 -22.20
CA PRO A 8 -20.91 61.55 -22.14
C PRO A 8 -20.38 60.11 -22.24
N ASP A 9 -20.84 59.31 -21.27
CA ASP A 9 -21.38 57.94 -21.36
C ASP A 9 -20.59 56.78 -22.00
N GLU A 10 -20.25 55.82 -21.13
CA GLU A 10 -19.99 54.40 -21.44
C GLU A 10 -21.26 53.67 -21.93
N PRO A 11 -21.15 52.75 -22.93
CA PRO A 11 -22.15 51.72 -23.19
C PRO A 11 -21.82 50.41 -22.44
N PRO A 12 -22.81 49.50 -22.24
CA PRO A 12 -22.78 48.41 -21.25
C PRO A 12 -21.85 47.25 -21.63
N PRO A 13 -21.48 46.36 -20.68
CA PRO A 13 -20.42 45.38 -20.91
C PRO A 13 -20.89 44.25 -21.84
N ALA A 14 -20.10 44.03 -22.90
CA ALA A 14 -20.21 42.87 -23.78
C ALA A 14 -19.59 41.63 -23.11
N SER A 15 -20.27 40.51 -23.22
CA SER A 15 -19.80 39.17 -22.89
C SER A 15 -18.46 38.87 -23.57
N ALA A 16 -17.38 38.78 -22.79
CA ALA A 16 -16.05 38.46 -23.30
C ALA A 16 -15.94 36.98 -23.67
N SER A 17 -16.04 36.67 -24.97
CA SER A 17 -15.45 35.47 -25.56
C SER A 17 -13.92 35.63 -25.53
N ALA A 18 -13.23 34.76 -24.80
CA ALA A 18 -11.76 34.82 -24.66
C ALA A 18 -11.04 34.61 -26.00
N ASN A 19 -10.00 35.42 -26.23
CA ASN A 19 -9.15 35.39 -27.42
C ASN A 19 -8.33 34.07 -27.50
N PRO A 20 -8.19 33.43 -28.69
CA PRO A 20 -7.45 32.18 -28.84
C PRO A 20 -5.95 32.27 -28.51
N LEU A 21 -5.37 33.47 -28.50
CA LEU A 21 -3.93 33.70 -28.27
C LEU A 21 -3.55 33.81 -26.79
N GLU A 22 -4.49 34.15 -25.89
CA GLU A 22 -4.21 34.21 -24.44
C GLU A 22 -4.24 32.82 -23.77
N THR A 23 -4.96 31.86 -24.36
CA THR A 23 -5.03 30.48 -23.84
C THR A 23 -3.75 29.66 -24.04
N ALA A 24 -2.80 30.13 -24.86
CA ALA A 24 -1.58 29.38 -25.17
C ALA A 24 -0.62 29.28 -23.96
N ASN A 25 -0.54 30.33 -23.13
CA ASN A 25 0.40 30.43 -22.00
C ASN A 25 -0.17 30.05 -20.63
N LEU A 26 -1.46 29.68 -20.56
CA LEU A 26 -2.08 29.24 -19.29
C LEU A 26 -1.52 27.88 -18.86
N SER A 27 -1.28 27.74 -17.56
CA SER A 27 -0.99 26.45 -16.93
C SER A 27 -2.14 25.46 -17.18
N LEU A 28 -1.84 24.17 -17.15
CA LEU A 28 -2.82 23.11 -17.37
C LEU A 28 -3.93 23.16 -16.32
N GLU A 29 -3.60 23.60 -15.10
CA GLU A 29 -4.54 23.88 -14.02
C GLU A 29 -5.51 25.03 -14.35
N GLU A 30 -5.00 26.17 -14.83
CA GLU A 30 -5.84 27.31 -15.24
C GLU A 30 -6.71 26.97 -16.46
N LYS A 31 -6.20 26.18 -17.41
CA LYS A 31 -6.98 25.68 -18.55
C LYS A 31 -8.14 24.79 -18.09
N MET A 32 -7.93 23.94 -17.09
CA MET A 32 -8.98 23.08 -16.54
C MET A 32 -10.01 23.89 -15.75
N ARG A 33 -9.56 24.82 -14.88
CA ARG A 33 -10.45 25.72 -14.13
C ARG A 33 -11.30 26.59 -15.05
N ASN A 34 -10.79 27.01 -16.20
CA ASN A 34 -11.53 27.84 -17.16
C ASN A 34 -12.49 27.04 -18.06
N SER A 35 -12.26 25.74 -18.26
CA SER A 35 -13.07 24.91 -19.16
C SER A 35 -14.13 24.07 -18.46
N ARG A 36 -14.13 24.04 -17.11
CA ARG A 36 -15.00 23.17 -16.31
C ARG A 36 -15.65 23.93 -15.17
N PRO A 37 -16.83 23.49 -14.70
CA PRO A 37 -17.43 24.08 -13.52
C PRO A 37 -16.47 24.00 -12.33
N PRO A 38 -16.42 25.05 -11.48
CA PRO A 38 -15.56 25.05 -10.31
C PRO A 38 -15.98 23.91 -9.36
N PRO A 39 -15.03 23.37 -8.60
CA PRO A 39 -15.30 22.29 -7.67
C PRO A 39 -16.35 22.71 -6.63
N ARG A 40 -17.30 21.83 -6.30
CA ARG A 40 -18.30 22.09 -5.25
C ARG A 40 -18.37 20.95 -4.26
N VAL A 41 -18.60 21.30 -3.00
CA VAL A 41 -19.04 20.36 -1.99
C VAL A 41 -20.57 20.36 -2.00
N ARG A 42 -21.19 19.24 -2.40
CA ARG A 42 -22.64 19.10 -2.46
C ARG A 42 -23.14 18.24 -1.29
N VAL A 43 -24.27 18.59 -0.70
CA VAL A 43 -24.96 17.75 0.29
C VAL A 43 -26.15 17.08 -0.39
N MET A 44 -26.35 15.79 -0.18
CA MET A 44 -27.48 15.06 -0.75
C MET A 44 -28.79 15.48 -0.08
N GLU A 45 -29.83 15.72 -0.88
CA GLU A 45 -31.19 16.01 -0.38
C GLU A 45 -31.97 14.69 -0.15
N GLY A 46 -32.69 14.59 0.98
CA GLY A 46 -33.62 13.49 1.24
C GLY A 46 -33.00 12.18 1.74
N VAL A 47 -31.84 12.23 2.39
CA VAL A 47 -31.16 11.05 2.95
C VAL A 47 -31.87 10.52 4.21
N GLN A 48 -31.98 9.19 4.34
CA GLN A 48 -32.55 8.56 5.54
C GLN A 48 -31.68 8.86 6.79
N PRO A 49 -32.29 9.06 7.98
CA PRO A 49 -31.52 9.25 9.22
C PRO A 49 -30.56 8.07 9.47
N GLY A 50 -29.29 8.36 9.69
CA GLY A 50 -28.25 7.35 9.94
C GLY A 50 -27.57 6.76 8.70
N PHE A 51 -28.01 7.11 7.49
CA PHE A 51 -27.27 6.76 6.27
C PHE A 51 -26.12 7.75 6.07
N VAL A 52 -24.91 7.20 6.00
CA VAL A 52 -23.67 7.94 5.81
C VAL A 52 -23.13 7.62 4.42
N SER A 53 -22.84 8.63 3.62
CA SER A 53 -22.15 8.46 2.35
C SER A 53 -21.24 9.61 2.01
N LEU A 54 -20.10 9.30 1.41
CA LEU A 54 -19.17 10.26 0.84
C LEU A 54 -18.78 9.79 -0.56
N LYS A 55 -18.90 10.68 -1.54
CA LYS A 55 -18.69 10.36 -2.96
C LYS A 55 -17.78 11.39 -3.61
N LEU A 56 -16.84 10.91 -4.42
CA LEU A 56 -16.15 11.70 -5.43
C LEU A 56 -16.92 11.58 -6.76
N ASP A 57 -17.20 12.70 -7.41
CA ASP A 57 -17.97 12.77 -8.66
C ASP A 57 -17.17 13.55 -9.71
N ASP A 58 -16.64 12.84 -10.71
CA ASP A 58 -15.83 13.37 -11.81
C ASP A 58 -14.69 14.29 -11.36
N VAL A 59 -13.91 13.84 -10.36
CA VAL A 59 -12.87 14.65 -9.70
C VAL A 59 -11.57 14.66 -10.51
N TYR A 60 -10.99 15.85 -10.69
CA TYR A 60 -9.70 16.07 -11.35
C TYR A 60 -8.75 16.83 -10.44
N VAL A 61 -7.48 16.45 -10.48
CA VAL A 61 -6.42 17.12 -9.73
C VAL A 61 -5.19 17.25 -10.60
N THR A 62 -4.69 18.47 -10.72
CA THR A 62 -3.42 18.79 -11.36
C THR A 62 -2.42 19.31 -10.34
N PHE A 63 -1.21 18.77 -10.34
CA PHE A 63 -0.08 19.30 -9.58
C PHE A 63 1.07 19.60 -10.52
N ARG A 64 1.63 20.82 -10.46
CA ARG A 64 2.81 21.24 -11.24
C ARG A 64 2.71 20.85 -12.73
N ASN A 65 1.56 21.14 -13.34
CA ASN A 65 1.28 20.83 -14.75
C ASN A 65 1.17 19.34 -15.12
N GLN A 66 1.09 18.44 -14.14
CA GLN A 66 0.78 17.02 -14.34
C GLN A 66 -0.59 16.69 -13.75
N GLU A 67 -1.46 16.05 -14.55
CA GLU A 67 -2.73 15.50 -14.07
C GLU A 67 -2.47 14.24 -13.23
N VAL A 68 -2.75 14.34 -11.94
CA VAL A 68 -2.66 13.21 -10.99
C VAL A 68 -3.96 12.41 -10.99
N LEU A 69 -5.11 13.08 -10.98
CA LEU A 69 -6.44 12.46 -11.03
C LEU A 69 -7.23 12.95 -12.24
N ARG A 70 -7.95 12.05 -12.90
CA ARG A 70 -8.65 12.26 -14.18
C ARG A 70 -10.07 11.70 -14.14
N GLY A 71 -11.03 12.47 -13.60
CA GLY A 71 -12.44 12.08 -13.62
C GLY A 71 -12.73 10.92 -12.66
N VAL A 72 -12.13 10.98 -11.48
CA VAL A 72 -12.29 9.96 -10.44
C VAL A 72 -13.71 10.02 -9.89
N SER A 73 -14.42 8.89 -9.98
CA SER A 73 -15.79 8.77 -9.47
C SER A 73 -15.97 7.46 -8.71
N TRP A 74 -16.20 7.55 -7.41
CA TRP A 74 -16.52 6.42 -6.54
C TRP A 74 -17.07 6.91 -5.20
N ASP A 75 -17.68 6.02 -4.44
CA ASP A 75 -18.35 6.33 -3.18
C ASP A 75 -18.08 5.30 -2.08
N VAL A 76 -18.20 5.78 -0.84
CA VAL A 76 -18.23 4.98 0.39
C VAL A 76 -19.57 5.21 1.07
N LYS A 77 -20.25 4.11 1.44
CA LYS A 77 -21.56 4.12 2.13
C LYS A 77 -21.48 3.41 3.48
N THR A 78 -22.47 3.60 4.33
CA THR A 78 -22.64 2.83 5.58
C THR A 78 -22.43 1.33 5.35
N GLY A 79 -21.50 0.72 6.11
CA GLY A 79 -21.15 -0.70 6.01
C GLY A 79 -20.09 -1.04 4.95
N ASP A 80 -19.70 -0.10 4.09
CA ASP A 80 -18.61 -0.31 3.13
C ASP A 80 -17.25 -0.22 3.83
N ARG A 81 -16.37 -1.17 3.49
CA ARG A 81 -14.94 -1.12 3.80
C ARG A 81 -14.20 -1.10 2.47
N VAL A 82 -13.85 0.11 2.03
CA VAL A 82 -13.30 0.37 0.70
C VAL A 82 -11.78 0.30 0.75
N GLY A 83 -11.19 -0.69 0.07
CA GLY A 83 -9.74 -0.77 -0.13
C GLY A 83 -9.31 0.05 -1.33
N LEU A 84 -8.52 1.10 -1.12
CA LEU A 84 -7.97 1.94 -2.18
C LEU A 84 -6.59 1.42 -2.58
N VAL A 85 -6.50 0.78 -3.75
CA VAL A 85 -5.28 0.14 -4.27
C VAL A 85 -4.76 0.86 -5.50
N GLY A 86 -3.46 0.73 -5.76
CA GLY A 86 -2.81 1.34 -6.92
C GLY A 86 -1.31 1.52 -6.75
N VAL A 87 -0.63 1.83 -7.83
CA VAL A 87 0.83 2.08 -7.85
C VAL A 87 1.20 3.28 -6.98
N ASN A 88 2.46 3.33 -6.54
CA ASN A 88 2.97 4.51 -5.85
C ASN A 88 2.99 5.74 -6.78
N GLY A 89 2.55 6.88 -6.26
CA GLY A 89 2.30 8.07 -7.07
C GLY A 89 1.01 8.03 -7.89
N GLY A 90 0.16 7.01 -7.73
CA GLY A 90 -1.14 6.91 -8.41
C GLY A 90 -2.23 7.86 -7.88
N GLY A 91 -1.94 8.65 -6.84
CA GLY A 91 -2.89 9.60 -6.26
C GLY A 91 -3.78 9.05 -5.14
N LYS A 92 -3.39 7.95 -4.47
CA LYS A 92 -4.14 7.36 -3.33
C LYS A 92 -4.27 8.32 -2.15
N THR A 93 -3.14 8.78 -1.62
CA THR A 93 -3.09 9.80 -0.55
C THR A 93 -3.72 11.13 -0.99
N THR A 94 -3.62 11.48 -2.29
CA THR A 94 -4.30 12.66 -2.84
C THR A 94 -5.83 12.53 -2.72
N GLN A 95 -6.40 11.36 -3.03
CA GLN A 95 -7.82 11.11 -2.85
C GLN A 95 -8.24 11.18 -1.38
N LEU A 96 -7.45 10.61 -0.45
CA LEU A 96 -7.69 10.73 0.99
C LEU A 96 -7.74 12.20 1.44
N LYS A 97 -6.79 13.03 1.00
CA LYS A 97 -6.75 14.47 1.33
C LYS A 97 -7.95 15.25 0.80
N ILE A 98 -8.50 14.85 -0.34
CA ILE A 98 -9.74 15.45 -0.89
C ILE A 98 -10.94 15.05 -0.06
N LEU A 99 -11.02 13.78 0.37
CA LEU A 99 -12.11 13.26 1.20
C LEU A 99 -12.12 13.89 2.60
N ASP A 100 -10.94 14.13 3.17
CA ASP A 100 -10.74 14.83 4.44
C ASP A 100 -11.01 16.34 4.34
N GLY A 101 -10.94 16.91 3.13
CA GLY A 101 -11.16 18.33 2.87
C GLY A 101 -9.91 19.20 3.00
N GLU A 102 -8.72 18.61 3.18
CA GLU A 102 -7.44 19.34 3.16
C GLU A 102 -7.05 19.84 1.78
N LEU A 103 -7.48 19.12 0.73
CA LEU A 103 -7.15 19.45 -0.65
C LEU A 103 -8.43 19.66 -1.45
N GLU A 104 -8.61 20.87 -1.97
CA GLU A 104 -9.67 21.14 -2.94
C GLU A 104 -9.31 20.55 -4.32
N PRO A 105 -10.22 19.82 -4.97
CA PRO A 105 -9.98 19.32 -6.31
C PRO A 105 -9.93 20.48 -7.31
N THR A 106 -9.22 20.31 -8.43
CA THR A 106 -9.17 21.33 -9.49
C THR A 106 -10.51 21.47 -10.20
N ALA A 107 -11.23 20.35 -10.36
CA ALA A 107 -12.57 20.29 -10.91
C ALA A 107 -13.29 19.02 -10.40
N GLY A 108 -14.62 18.98 -10.52
CA GLY A 108 -15.46 17.89 -10.03
C GLY A 108 -15.98 18.14 -8.63
N ASP A 109 -16.85 17.26 -8.15
CA ASP A 109 -17.61 17.50 -6.91
C ASP A 109 -17.34 16.45 -5.84
N VAL A 110 -17.34 16.91 -4.59
CA VAL A 110 -17.35 16.05 -3.40
C VAL A 110 -18.74 16.06 -2.82
N VAL A 111 -19.42 14.92 -2.86
CA VAL A 111 -20.83 14.80 -2.42
C VAL A 111 -20.87 14.13 -1.05
N LYS A 112 -21.43 14.83 -0.06
CA LYS A 112 -21.61 14.35 1.33
C LYS A 112 -23.09 14.02 1.57
N SER A 113 -23.37 13.01 2.40
CA SER A 113 -24.74 12.70 2.82
C SER A 113 -25.33 13.78 3.72
N THR A 114 -24.49 14.40 4.56
CA THR A 114 -24.90 15.40 5.56
C THR A 114 -23.84 16.50 5.65
N SER A 115 -24.24 17.73 6.00
CA SER A 115 -23.29 18.83 6.30
C SER A 115 -22.38 18.50 7.48
N ASP A 116 -22.91 17.78 8.47
CA ASP A 116 -22.26 17.51 9.76
C ASP A 116 -21.44 16.22 9.75
N LEU A 117 -21.04 15.77 8.56
CA LEU A 117 -20.28 14.54 8.37
C LEU A 117 -18.88 14.67 8.99
N ARG A 118 -18.62 13.94 10.07
CA ARG A 118 -17.31 13.87 10.72
C ARG A 118 -16.46 12.80 10.05
N VAL A 119 -15.44 13.25 9.33
CA VAL A 119 -14.42 12.38 8.71
C VAL A 119 -13.18 12.45 9.60
N SER A 120 -12.55 11.31 9.86
CA SER A 120 -11.31 11.29 10.61
C SER A 120 -10.28 10.37 9.98
N VAL A 121 -9.03 10.81 10.02
CA VAL A 121 -7.94 10.22 9.25
C VAL A 121 -6.85 9.73 10.19
N LEU A 122 -6.44 8.49 10.00
CA LEU A 122 -5.19 7.95 10.54
C LEU A 122 -4.13 8.01 9.44
N ARG A 123 -3.17 8.91 9.59
CA ARG A 123 -2.09 9.12 8.61
C ARG A 123 -0.95 8.17 8.87
N GLN A 124 -0.14 7.89 7.85
CA GLN A 124 1.03 7.03 7.97
C GLN A 124 2.05 7.53 9.01
N GLU A 125 2.21 8.86 9.15
CA GLU A 125 3.18 9.50 10.07
C GLU A 125 2.59 9.79 11.46
N PHE A 126 1.44 9.20 11.83
CA PHE A 126 0.75 9.53 13.09
C PHE A 126 1.62 9.31 14.33
N VAL A 127 2.58 8.37 14.28
CA VAL A 127 3.49 8.08 15.41
C VAL A 127 4.34 9.31 15.75
N ASP A 128 4.72 10.10 14.74
CA ASP A 128 5.54 11.30 14.91
C ASP A 128 4.75 12.46 15.53
N GLU A 129 3.42 12.40 15.47
CA GLU A 129 2.52 13.36 16.12
C GLU A 129 2.35 13.07 17.63
N LEU A 130 2.75 11.89 18.11
CA LEU A 130 2.61 11.48 19.51
C LEU A 130 3.68 12.13 20.38
N VAL A 131 3.26 12.69 21.52
CA VAL A 131 4.19 13.26 22.49
C VAL A 131 4.69 12.17 23.45
N MET A 132 5.93 11.71 23.22
CA MET A 132 6.53 10.57 23.93
C MET A 132 6.61 10.72 25.46
N THR A 133 6.59 11.97 25.98
CA THR A 133 6.69 12.26 27.41
C THR A 133 5.35 12.28 28.13
N ARG A 134 4.23 12.36 27.41
CA ARG A 134 2.89 12.35 28.03
C ARG A 134 2.51 10.96 28.48
N THR A 135 1.64 10.89 29.47
CA THR A 135 0.98 9.63 29.83
C THR A 135 -0.03 9.22 28.76
N LEU A 136 -0.37 7.93 28.70
CA LEU A 136 -1.40 7.41 27.79
C LEU A 136 -2.72 8.19 27.94
N LYS A 137 -3.17 8.42 29.18
CA LYS A 137 -4.40 9.17 29.46
C LYS A 137 -4.32 10.61 28.96
N GLU A 138 -3.23 11.31 29.23
CA GLU A 138 -3.02 12.67 28.73
C GLU A 138 -3.03 12.74 27.20
N GLU A 139 -2.44 11.73 26.55
CA GLU A 139 -2.37 11.69 25.08
C GLU A 139 -3.74 11.41 24.45
N PHE A 140 -4.58 10.58 25.06
CA PHE A 140 -5.98 10.39 24.65
C PHE A 140 -6.80 11.67 24.88
N MET A 141 -6.64 12.31 26.04
CA MET A 141 -7.32 13.56 26.36
C MET A 141 -6.88 14.72 25.46
N SER A 142 -5.68 14.67 24.87
CA SER A 142 -5.16 15.71 23.98
C SER A 142 -5.99 15.95 22.71
N VAL A 143 -6.86 14.99 22.34
CA VAL A 143 -7.82 15.12 21.24
C VAL A 143 -8.83 16.23 21.52
N PHE A 144 -9.25 16.38 22.79
CA PHE A 144 -10.27 17.32 23.23
C PHE A 144 -9.69 18.69 23.59
N LYS A 145 -9.00 19.33 22.63
CA LYS A 145 -8.31 20.62 22.89
C LYS A 145 -9.25 21.71 23.41
N VAL A 146 -10.39 21.89 22.74
CA VAL A 146 -11.35 22.95 23.08
C VAL A 146 -12.01 22.68 24.43
N GLU A 147 -12.36 21.44 24.70
CA GLU A 147 -12.96 21.00 25.96
C GLU A 147 -11.97 21.16 27.13
N ASN A 148 -10.70 20.78 26.92
CA ASN A 148 -9.64 20.98 27.91
C ASN A 148 -9.34 22.46 28.19
N GLU A 149 -9.45 23.34 27.17
CA GLU A 149 -9.37 24.80 27.35
C GLU A 149 -10.53 25.35 28.20
N ILE A 150 -11.74 24.80 28.03
CA ILE A 150 -12.89 25.15 28.86
C ILE A 150 -12.64 24.71 30.31
N LEU A 151 -12.17 23.48 30.53
CA LEU A 151 -11.83 22.97 31.86
C LEU A 151 -10.73 23.77 32.56
N SER A 152 -9.65 24.11 31.84
CA SER A 152 -8.56 24.91 32.41
C SER A 152 -9.02 26.33 32.72
N SER A 153 -9.88 26.91 31.89
CA SER A 153 -10.49 28.22 32.13
C SER A 153 -11.44 28.20 33.34
N LEU A 154 -12.21 27.12 33.53
CA LEU A 154 -13.06 26.94 34.71
C LEU A 154 -12.21 26.89 35.98
N ARG A 155 -11.16 26.06 36.01
CA ARG A 155 -10.22 25.99 37.14
C ARG A 155 -9.56 27.33 37.43
N SER A 156 -9.18 28.09 36.39
CA SER A 156 -8.63 29.43 36.57
C SER A 156 -9.64 30.38 37.21
N CYS A 157 -10.92 30.31 36.84
CA CYS A 157 -11.95 31.12 37.47
C CYS A 157 -12.25 30.69 38.91
N GLU A 158 -12.18 29.39 39.22
CA GLU A 158 -12.27 28.88 40.59
C GLU A 158 -11.12 29.40 41.47
N ASP A 159 -9.88 29.34 40.95
CA ASP A 159 -8.69 29.88 41.62
C ASP A 159 -8.76 31.42 41.80
N GLU A 160 -9.32 32.13 40.82
CA GLU A 160 -9.56 33.58 40.90
C GLU A 160 -10.62 33.92 41.95
N LEU A 161 -11.68 33.11 42.05
CA LEU A 161 -12.74 33.27 43.04
C LEU A 161 -12.23 33.01 44.45
N GLU A 162 -11.39 31.98 44.66
CA GLU A 162 -10.78 31.66 45.95
C GLU A 162 -9.84 32.79 46.45
N LYS A 163 -9.17 33.48 45.52
CA LYS A 163 -8.24 34.58 45.82
C LYS A 163 -8.93 35.96 45.89
N CYS A 164 -10.21 36.06 45.54
CA CYS A 164 -10.93 37.31 45.50
C CYS A 164 -11.18 37.85 46.93
N ASP A 165 -11.03 39.15 47.13
CA ASP A 165 -11.35 39.79 48.41
C ASP A 165 -12.88 39.80 48.59
N PRO A 166 -13.43 39.27 49.71
CA PRO A 166 -14.87 39.27 49.97
C PRO A 166 -15.54 40.65 49.92
N GLY A 167 -14.78 41.74 49.99
CA GLY A 167 -15.28 43.12 49.86
C GLY A 167 -15.50 43.63 48.44
N ASP A 168 -15.00 42.95 47.40
CA ASP A 168 -15.03 43.41 46.00
C ASP A 168 -16.15 42.71 45.20
N ALA A 169 -17.39 43.09 45.49
CA ALA A 169 -18.60 42.45 44.97
C ALA A 169 -18.70 42.48 43.43
N ASP A 170 -18.21 43.53 42.78
CA ASP A 170 -18.26 43.68 41.32
C ASP A 170 -17.35 42.67 40.62
N LYS A 171 -16.11 42.49 41.12
CA LYS A 171 -15.19 41.48 40.58
C LYS A 171 -15.69 40.05 40.81
N MET A 172 -16.28 39.79 41.97
CA MET A 172 -16.85 38.48 42.26
C MET A 172 -18.02 38.14 41.32
N GLN A 173 -18.87 39.12 41.01
CA GLN A 173 -19.96 38.94 40.05
C GLN A 173 -19.45 38.68 38.63
N ASP A 174 -18.42 39.40 38.18
CA ASP A 174 -17.80 39.17 36.86
C ASP A 174 -17.19 37.76 36.72
N ILE A 175 -16.54 37.25 37.77
CA ILE A 175 -15.98 35.89 37.78
C ILE A 175 -17.12 34.85 37.73
N LEU A 176 -18.17 35.03 38.53
CA LEU A 176 -19.34 34.13 38.53
C LEU A 176 -20.06 34.11 37.18
N ASP A 177 -20.24 35.27 36.54
CA ASP A 177 -20.84 35.37 35.20
C ASP A 177 -19.99 34.66 34.14
N ARG A 178 -18.65 34.74 34.25
CA ARG A 178 -17.72 34.03 33.37
C ARG A 178 -17.75 32.52 33.62
N MET A 179 -17.78 32.09 34.89
CA MET A 179 -17.93 30.68 35.26
C MET A 179 -19.23 30.10 34.72
N GLN A 180 -20.37 30.80 34.88
CA GLN A 180 -21.67 30.34 34.38
C GLN A 180 -21.67 30.16 32.86
N LYS A 181 -21.05 31.09 32.11
CA LYS A 181 -20.89 30.96 30.65
C LYS A 181 -20.01 29.78 30.25
N LEU A 182 -18.94 29.52 31.02
CA LEU A 182 -18.04 28.40 30.77
C LEU A 182 -18.68 27.05 31.13
N GLN A 183 -19.43 26.97 32.24
CA GLN A 183 -20.20 25.79 32.63
C GLN A 183 -21.25 25.45 31.56
N ALA A 184 -22.02 26.43 31.09
CA ALA A 184 -22.99 26.19 30.00
C ALA A 184 -22.33 25.65 28.71
N LYS A 185 -21.09 26.06 28.43
CA LYS A 185 -20.30 25.53 27.30
C LYS A 185 -19.77 24.12 27.58
N ALA A 186 -19.39 23.82 28.82
CA ALA A 186 -18.95 22.49 29.24
C ALA A 186 -20.10 21.48 29.15
N ASP A 187 -21.29 21.84 29.64
CA ASP A 187 -22.49 21.03 29.57
C ASP A 187 -22.89 20.74 28.11
N ALA A 188 -22.85 21.77 27.25
CA ALA A 188 -23.18 21.63 25.83
C ALA A 188 -22.22 20.68 25.06
N LYS A 189 -21.01 20.49 25.59
CA LYS A 189 -19.98 19.61 25.00
C LYS A 189 -19.80 18.29 25.76
N ASP A 190 -20.62 18.05 26.78
CA ASP A 190 -20.59 16.84 27.61
C ASP A 190 -19.18 16.54 28.15
N VAL A 191 -18.53 17.58 28.67
CA VAL A 191 -17.13 17.52 29.12
C VAL A 191 -16.95 16.52 30.26
N ASP A 192 -17.95 16.37 31.13
CA ASP A 192 -17.91 15.41 32.25
C ASP A 192 -17.84 13.95 31.78
N ALA A 193 -18.34 13.63 30.58
CA ALA A 193 -18.29 12.29 30.02
C ALA A 193 -16.94 11.96 29.33
N LEU A 194 -16.04 12.93 29.15
CA LEU A 194 -14.80 12.75 28.38
C LEU A 194 -13.87 11.71 29.00
N ASP A 195 -13.69 11.74 30.32
CA ASP A 195 -12.85 10.77 31.04
C ASP A 195 -13.39 9.35 30.87
N SER A 196 -14.69 9.15 31.09
CA SER A 196 -15.34 7.85 30.90
C SER A 196 -15.28 7.38 29.44
N ARG A 197 -15.33 8.30 28.47
CA ARG A 197 -15.21 7.99 27.06
C ARG A 197 -13.79 7.60 26.67
N ALA A 198 -12.79 8.29 27.22
CA ALA A 198 -11.39 7.93 27.07
C ALA A 198 -11.12 6.53 27.63
N GLU A 199 -11.60 6.23 28.84
CA GLU A 199 -11.45 4.92 29.49
C GLU A 199 -12.07 3.79 28.66
N LYS A 200 -13.34 3.93 28.25
CA LYS A 200 -13.99 2.95 27.37
C LYS A 200 -13.24 2.73 26.05
N THR A 201 -12.63 3.77 25.51
CA THR A 201 -11.87 3.67 24.26
C THR A 201 -10.52 2.98 24.49
N MET A 202 -9.86 3.26 25.62
CA MET A 202 -8.63 2.56 26.02
C MET A 202 -8.89 1.05 26.20
N ASP A 203 -9.98 0.70 26.89
CA ASP A 203 -10.41 -0.70 27.06
C ASP A 203 -10.68 -1.38 25.70
N LEU A 204 -11.35 -0.67 24.77
CA LEU A 204 -11.62 -1.17 23.43
C LEU A 204 -10.33 -1.40 22.62
N MET A 205 -9.30 -0.59 22.85
CA MET A 205 -7.96 -0.76 22.26
C MET A 205 -7.13 -1.85 22.95
N GLY A 206 -7.63 -2.40 24.07
CA GLY A 206 -6.99 -3.46 24.85
C GLY A 206 -5.91 -2.97 25.81
N PHE A 207 -5.98 -1.72 26.26
CA PHE A 207 -5.11 -1.21 27.34
C PHE A 207 -5.71 -1.54 28.71
N ASP A 208 -4.85 -1.83 29.68
CA ASP A 208 -5.27 -1.98 31.07
C ASP A 208 -5.32 -0.62 31.77
N SER A 209 -6.07 -0.54 32.89
CA SER A 209 -6.19 0.70 33.67
C SER A 209 -4.85 1.22 34.22
N VAL A 210 -3.88 0.32 34.43
CA VAL A 210 -2.53 0.66 34.88
C VAL A 210 -1.74 1.38 33.78
N ASP A 211 -1.97 1.01 32.51
CA ASP A 211 -1.28 1.56 31.35
C ASP A 211 -1.58 3.05 31.14
N ALA A 212 -2.75 3.51 31.62
CA ALA A 212 -3.17 4.90 31.54
C ALA A 212 -2.14 5.89 32.11
N THR A 213 -1.35 5.45 33.09
CA THR A 213 -0.33 6.26 33.78
C THR A 213 1.06 6.15 33.16
N LEU A 214 1.28 5.20 32.25
CA LEU A 214 2.58 4.99 31.62
C LEU A 214 2.84 6.05 30.55
N PRO A 215 4.10 6.48 30.37
CA PRO A 215 4.45 7.39 29.30
C PRO A 215 4.33 6.71 27.93
N VAL A 216 3.96 7.47 26.89
CA VAL A 216 3.83 6.98 25.52
C VAL A 216 5.13 6.35 24.99
N SER A 217 6.29 6.78 25.50
CA SER A 217 7.59 6.20 25.18
C SER A 217 7.76 4.73 25.57
N ALA A 218 7.01 4.24 26.57
CA ALA A 218 7.09 2.86 27.05
C ALA A 218 6.41 1.85 26.11
N PHE A 219 5.52 2.32 25.23
CA PHE A 219 4.75 1.46 24.34
C PHE A 219 5.51 1.09 23.06
N SER A 220 5.29 -0.14 22.56
CA SER A 220 5.86 -0.57 21.27
C SER A 220 5.16 0.13 20.09
N GLY A 221 5.72 0.01 18.88
CA GLY A 221 5.11 0.59 17.67
C GLY A 221 3.67 0.12 17.42
N GLY A 222 3.39 -1.17 17.68
CA GLY A 222 2.03 -1.71 17.56
C GLY A 222 1.06 -1.11 18.56
N TRP A 223 1.49 -0.93 19.80
CA TRP A 223 0.69 -0.23 20.82
C TRP A 223 0.48 1.24 20.49
N LYS A 224 1.51 1.93 19.98
CA LYS A 224 1.37 3.32 19.50
C LYS A 224 0.32 3.42 18.39
N MET A 225 0.23 2.43 17.51
CA MET A 225 -0.84 2.37 16.51
C MET A 225 -2.23 2.27 17.13
N ARG A 226 -2.38 1.48 18.20
CA ARG A 226 -3.64 1.44 18.96
C ARG A 226 -3.96 2.78 19.61
N ILE A 227 -2.95 3.51 20.11
CA ILE A 227 -3.12 4.88 20.62
C ILE A 227 -3.64 5.79 19.51
N GLY A 228 -3.00 5.78 18.33
CA GLY A 228 -3.42 6.58 17.18
C GLY A 228 -4.86 6.29 16.75
N LEU A 229 -5.21 5.02 16.62
CA LEU A 229 -6.58 4.60 16.27
C LEU A 229 -7.59 4.99 17.36
N GLY A 230 -7.24 4.82 18.65
CA GLY A 230 -8.06 5.25 19.77
C GLY A 230 -8.34 6.75 19.74
N LYS A 231 -7.32 7.59 19.50
CA LYS A 231 -7.48 9.04 19.34
C LYS A 231 -8.41 9.39 18.19
N VAL A 232 -8.31 8.71 17.06
CA VAL A 232 -9.19 8.93 15.90
C VAL A 232 -10.63 8.56 16.27
N LEU A 233 -10.87 7.46 16.98
CA LEU A 233 -12.21 7.05 17.39
C LEU A 233 -12.83 7.95 18.46
N LEU A 234 -12.01 8.57 19.32
CA LEU A 234 -12.47 9.56 20.30
C LEU A 234 -13.10 10.81 19.66
N THR A 235 -12.85 11.07 18.38
CA THR A 235 -13.51 12.17 17.66
C THR A 235 -14.94 11.85 17.21
N ASP A 236 -15.43 10.63 17.48
CA ASP A 236 -16.75 10.13 17.04
C ASP A 236 -16.96 10.16 15.51
N PRO A 237 -16.05 9.58 14.71
CA PRO A 237 -16.11 9.69 13.27
C PRO A 237 -17.32 8.96 12.68
N ASN A 238 -17.93 9.58 11.66
CA ASN A 238 -18.92 8.92 10.82
C ASN A 238 -18.27 8.16 9.66
N ILE A 239 -17.06 8.57 9.23
CA ILE A 239 -16.24 7.88 8.23
C ILE A 239 -14.81 7.84 8.71
N LEU A 240 -14.18 6.67 8.58
CA LEU A 240 -12.79 6.44 8.94
C LEU A 240 -11.91 6.34 7.69
N LEU A 241 -10.83 7.13 7.63
CA LEU A 241 -9.85 7.06 6.55
C LEU A 241 -8.53 6.55 7.14
N LEU A 242 -7.97 5.47 6.59
CA LEU A 242 -6.73 4.85 7.08
C LEU A 242 -5.69 4.85 5.95
N ASP A 243 -4.55 5.52 6.15
CA ASP A 243 -3.43 5.55 5.20
C ASP A 243 -2.29 4.63 5.67
N GLU A 244 -2.16 3.47 5.02
CA GLU A 244 -1.15 2.43 5.29
C GLU A 244 -1.06 1.99 6.77
N PRO A 245 -2.16 1.53 7.38
CA PRO A 245 -2.19 1.25 8.81
C PRO A 245 -1.44 -0.04 9.20
N THR A 246 -1.04 -0.86 8.24
CA THR A 246 -0.32 -2.12 8.47
C THR A 246 1.20 -1.94 8.51
N ASN A 247 1.72 -0.77 8.13
CA ASN A 247 3.16 -0.56 8.05
C ASN A 247 3.81 -0.58 9.43
N HIS A 248 4.97 -1.25 9.52
CA HIS A 248 5.78 -1.36 10.75
C HIS A 248 5.08 -2.07 11.94
N LEU A 249 3.95 -2.72 11.68
CA LEU A 249 3.29 -3.58 12.65
C LEU A 249 3.84 -5.00 12.60
N ASP A 250 3.95 -5.62 13.77
CA ASP A 250 4.17 -7.07 13.81
C ASP A 250 2.89 -7.83 13.45
N MET A 251 3.06 -9.12 13.20
CA MET A 251 2.00 -9.97 12.67
C MET A 251 0.78 -10.01 13.61
N GLU A 252 1.01 -10.07 14.92
CA GLU A 252 -0.02 -10.05 15.96
C GLU A 252 -0.79 -8.73 15.99
N SER A 253 -0.09 -7.59 15.88
CA SER A 253 -0.74 -6.27 15.81
C SER A 253 -1.58 -6.12 14.55
N VAL A 254 -1.13 -6.65 13.41
CA VAL A 254 -1.92 -6.68 12.17
C VAL A 254 -3.18 -7.54 12.35
N GLU A 255 -3.07 -8.72 12.99
CA GLU A 255 -4.25 -9.58 13.25
C GLU A 255 -5.28 -8.87 14.13
N TRP A 256 -4.81 -8.24 15.21
CA TRP A 256 -5.67 -7.46 16.08
C TRP A 256 -6.38 -6.35 15.32
N LEU A 257 -5.66 -5.64 14.43
CA LEU A 257 -6.24 -4.57 13.63
C LEU A 257 -7.31 -5.11 12.65
N GLU A 258 -7.07 -6.26 12.04
CA GLU A 258 -8.05 -6.93 11.16
C GLU A 258 -9.33 -7.31 11.90
N ASP A 259 -9.20 -7.91 13.08
CA ASP A 259 -10.34 -8.26 13.93
C ASP A 259 -11.08 -7.00 14.39
N PHE A 260 -10.33 -5.98 14.82
CA PHE A 260 -10.86 -4.71 15.27
C PHE A 260 -11.70 -4.04 14.17
N LEU A 261 -11.14 -3.83 12.98
CA LEU A 261 -11.79 -3.14 11.88
C LEU A 261 -12.99 -3.90 11.31
N ARG A 262 -12.94 -5.25 11.30
CA ARG A 262 -14.09 -6.07 10.89
C ARG A 262 -15.30 -5.92 11.81
N ASN A 263 -15.06 -5.69 13.10
CA ASN A 263 -16.10 -5.51 14.10
C ASN A 263 -16.63 -4.06 14.17
N GLN A 264 -16.04 -3.12 13.44
CA GLN A 264 -16.55 -1.76 13.36
C GLN A 264 -17.64 -1.61 12.30
N ASN A 265 -18.71 -0.89 12.66
CA ASN A 265 -19.80 -0.54 11.74
C ASN A 265 -19.56 0.79 11.01
N ILE A 266 -18.49 1.52 11.36
CA ILE A 266 -18.15 2.80 10.75
C ILE A 266 -17.66 2.52 9.32
N PRO A 267 -18.27 3.15 8.30
CA PRO A 267 -17.77 3.03 6.94
C PRO A 267 -16.35 3.59 6.82
N MET A 268 -15.50 2.90 6.07
CA MET A 268 -14.07 3.21 6.05
C MET A 268 -13.44 3.10 4.66
N VAL A 269 -12.41 3.90 4.45
CA VAL A 269 -11.52 3.83 3.28
C VAL A 269 -10.13 3.48 3.79
N ILE A 270 -9.55 2.41 3.27
CA ILE A 270 -8.26 1.89 3.70
C ILE A 270 -7.31 1.87 2.52
N VAL A 271 -6.20 2.58 2.62
CA VAL A 271 -5.04 2.41 1.74
C VAL A 271 -4.10 1.42 2.40
N SER A 272 -3.77 0.33 1.72
CA SER A 272 -2.78 -0.62 2.19
C SER A 272 -2.09 -1.32 1.02
N HIS A 273 -0.82 -1.64 1.19
CA HIS A 273 -0.06 -2.53 0.32
C HIS A 273 -0.05 -4.00 0.79
N ASP A 274 -0.76 -4.34 1.87
CA ASP A 274 -0.94 -5.71 2.36
C ASP A 274 -2.17 -6.35 1.70
N ARG A 275 -1.92 -7.36 0.86
CA ARG A 275 -2.97 -8.05 0.11
C ARG A 275 -3.88 -8.90 0.99
N GLU A 276 -3.32 -9.52 2.03
CA GLU A 276 -4.08 -10.39 2.92
C GLU A 276 -4.99 -9.56 3.82
N PHE A 277 -4.46 -8.47 4.36
CA PHE A 277 -5.24 -7.49 5.13
C PHE A 277 -6.43 -6.95 4.33
N LEU A 278 -6.19 -6.53 3.07
CA LEU A 278 -7.27 -6.06 2.19
C LEU A 278 -8.28 -7.17 1.89
N ASP A 279 -7.85 -8.42 1.75
CA ASP A 279 -8.75 -9.54 1.47
C ASP A 279 -9.66 -9.90 2.66
N GLN A 280 -9.15 -9.73 3.88
CA GLN A 280 -9.89 -10.00 5.12
C GLN A 280 -10.84 -8.87 5.51
N VAL A 281 -10.39 -7.61 5.35
CA VAL A 281 -11.13 -6.45 5.85
C VAL A 281 -12.06 -5.86 4.79
N CYS A 282 -11.63 -5.72 3.53
CA CYS A 282 -12.35 -4.92 2.56
C CYS A 282 -13.53 -5.66 1.92
N THR A 283 -14.63 -4.94 1.70
CA THR A 283 -15.83 -5.43 0.99
C THR A 283 -15.94 -4.91 -0.43
N LYS A 284 -15.17 -3.86 -0.75
CA LYS A 284 -15.12 -3.19 -2.04
C LYS A 284 -13.70 -2.71 -2.29
N ILE A 285 -13.21 -2.79 -3.53
CA ILE A 285 -11.87 -2.32 -3.91
C ILE A 285 -12.00 -1.22 -4.96
N VAL A 286 -11.28 -0.11 -4.76
CA VAL A 286 -11.12 0.96 -5.73
C VAL A 286 -9.68 0.93 -6.26
N ASP A 287 -9.52 0.60 -7.53
CA ASP A 287 -8.24 0.52 -8.21
C ASP A 287 -7.94 1.84 -8.90
N THR A 288 -6.88 2.53 -8.46
CA THR A 288 -6.44 3.80 -9.02
C THR A 288 -5.19 3.60 -9.88
N GLU A 289 -5.35 3.66 -11.20
CA GLU A 289 -4.27 3.49 -12.17
C GLU A 289 -4.28 4.62 -13.21
N GLY A 290 -3.13 5.26 -13.41
CA GLY A 290 -2.99 6.32 -14.43
C GLY A 290 -3.91 7.53 -14.22
N GLY A 291 -4.30 7.79 -12.97
CA GLY A 291 -5.23 8.85 -12.59
C GLY A 291 -6.72 8.51 -12.78
N LEU A 292 -7.05 7.30 -13.23
CA LEU A 292 -8.42 6.80 -13.31
C LEU A 292 -8.70 5.89 -12.12
N ALA A 293 -9.89 6.00 -11.53
CA ALA A 293 -10.35 5.10 -10.48
C ALA A 293 -11.44 4.17 -11.01
N THR A 294 -11.33 2.88 -10.72
CA THR A 294 -12.36 1.88 -11.05
C THR A 294 -12.75 1.10 -9.80
N THR A 295 -14.05 1.04 -9.52
CA THR A 295 -14.60 0.29 -8.39
C THR A 295 -14.90 -1.16 -8.77
N TYR A 296 -14.64 -2.07 -7.84
CA TYR A 296 -14.92 -3.50 -7.92
C TYR A 296 -15.56 -3.99 -6.62
N ASP A 297 -16.61 -4.81 -6.73
CA ASP A 297 -17.29 -5.36 -5.57
C ASP A 297 -16.63 -6.64 -5.07
N GLY A 298 -16.52 -6.78 -3.75
CA GLY A 298 -15.90 -7.90 -3.05
C GLY A 298 -14.47 -7.62 -2.58
N ASN A 299 -13.87 -8.66 -2.02
CA ASN A 299 -12.53 -8.62 -1.46
C ASN A 299 -11.43 -8.57 -2.53
N TYR A 300 -10.17 -8.43 -2.08
CA TYR A 300 -9.00 -8.28 -2.95
C TYR A 300 -8.82 -9.45 -3.94
N SER A 301 -9.00 -10.68 -3.47
CA SER A 301 -8.92 -11.91 -4.29
C SER A 301 -9.97 -11.92 -5.42
N ARG A 302 -11.20 -11.45 -5.14
CA ARG A 302 -12.26 -11.34 -6.15
C ARG A 302 -12.00 -10.19 -7.12
N PHE A 303 -11.45 -9.08 -6.63
CA PHE A 303 -11.02 -7.95 -7.44
C PHE A 303 -10.02 -8.39 -8.53
N LEU A 304 -8.98 -9.15 -8.17
CA LEU A 304 -7.98 -9.62 -9.14
C LEU A 304 -8.61 -10.41 -10.31
N LYS A 305 -9.54 -11.32 -9.99
CA LYS A 305 -10.27 -12.11 -11.00
C LYS A 305 -11.14 -11.23 -11.90
N GLN A 306 -11.84 -10.24 -11.32
CA GLN A 306 -12.67 -9.31 -12.08
C GLN A 306 -11.83 -8.41 -12.99
N LYS A 307 -10.70 -7.90 -12.49
CA LYS A 307 -9.76 -7.09 -13.25
C LYS A 307 -9.20 -7.87 -14.45
N GLU A 308 -8.76 -9.11 -14.24
CA GLU A 308 -8.26 -9.96 -15.32
C GLU A 308 -9.34 -10.22 -16.39
N ALA A 309 -10.57 -10.54 -15.97
CA ALA A 309 -11.69 -10.78 -16.88
C ALA A 309 -12.05 -9.51 -17.69
N LYS A 310 -12.10 -8.35 -17.02
CA LYS A 310 -12.37 -7.06 -17.65
C LYS A 310 -11.29 -6.67 -18.66
N MET A 311 -10.02 -6.89 -18.31
CA MET A 311 -8.89 -6.63 -19.21
C MET A 311 -8.90 -7.56 -20.43
N LYS A 312 -9.18 -8.85 -20.25
CA LYS A 312 -9.34 -9.79 -21.38
C LYS A 312 -10.51 -9.39 -22.29
N ALA A 313 -11.64 -8.99 -21.72
CA ALA A 313 -12.79 -8.53 -22.50
C ALA A 313 -12.48 -7.25 -23.28
N TRP A 314 -11.80 -6.29 -22.67
CA TRP A 314 -11.36 -5.06 -23.34
C TRP A 314 -10.36 -5.36 -24.47
N GLN A 315 -9.35 -6.20 -24.23
CA GLN A 315 -8.40 -6.61 -25.27
C GLN A 315 -9.11 -7.27 -26.45
N ASN A 316 -10.02 -8.20 -26.21
CA ASN A 316 -10.78 -8.87 -27.27
C ASN A 316 -11.67 -7.90 -28.07
N ALA A 317 -12.32 -6.94 -27.38
CA ALA A 317 -13.14 -5.93 -28.03
C ALA A 317 -12.30 -4.99 -28.91
N TYR A 318 -11.13 -4.58 -28.39
CA TYR A 318 -10.16 -3.77 -29.13
C TYR A 318 -9.61 -4.52 -30.34
N ASP A 319 -9.18 -5.79 -30.20
CA ASP A 319 -8.65 -6.59 -31.31
C ASP A 319 -9.71 -6.83 -32.40
N ALA A 320 -10.97 -7.08 -32.01
CA ALA A 320 -12.08 -7.21 -32.95
C ALA A 320 -12.37 -5.90 -33.70
N GLN A 321 -12.29 -4.76 -33.00
CA GLN A 321 -12.46 -3.44 -33.61
C GLN A 321 -11.29 -3.10 -34.54
N GLU A 322 -10.04 -3.32 -34.11
CA GLU A 322 -8.84 -3.07 -34.90
C GLU A 322 -8.84 -3.92 -36.17
N LYS A 323 -9.26 -5.19 -36.08
CA LYS A 323 -9.44 -6.06 -37.25
C LYS A 323 -10.44 -5.48 -38.24
N LYS A 324 -11.61 -5.03 -37.78
CA LYS A 324 -12.61 -4.37 -38.65
C LYS A 324 -12.04 -3.12 -39.32
N VAL A 325 -11.36 -2.26 -38.57
CA VAL A 325 -10.71 -1.04 -39.08
C VAL A 325 -9.66 -1.39 -40.13
N LYS A 326 -8.86 -2.45 -39.90
CA LYS A 326 -7.83 -2.93 -40.83
C LYS A 326 -8.43 -3.49 -42.12
N ASP A 327 -9.46 -4.31 -42.01
CA ASP A 327 -10.16 -4.89 -43.17
C ASP A 327 -10.82 -3.79 -44.01
N GLU A 328 -11.44 -2.79 -43.37
CA GLU A 328 -12.06 -1.65 -44.04
C GLU A 328 -11.03 -0.74 -44.72
N ARG A 329 -9.87 -0.50 -44.08
CA ARG A 329 -8.72 0.19 -44.70
C ARG A 329 -8.17 -0.57 -45.90
N ALA A 330 -8.02 -1.89 -45.80
CA ALA A 330 -7.54 -2.73 -46.89
C ALA A 330 -8.52 -2.75 -48.08
N TRP A 331 -9.83 -2.78 -47.81
CA TRP A 331 -10.86 -2.63 -48.83
C TRP A 331 -10.79 -1.26 -49.51
N MET A 332 -10.67 -0.17 -48.73
CA MET A 332 -10.54 1.18 -49.26
C MET A 332 -9.32 1.34 -50.16
N GLN A 333 -8.18 0.73 -49.80
CA GLN A 333 -6.99 0.72 -50.66
C GLN A 333 -7.22 -0.03 -51.97
N LYS A 334 -7.88 -1.20 -51.93
CA LYS A 334 -8.18 -1.99 -53.14
C LYS A 334 -9.21 -1.32 -54.06
N MET A 335 -10.21 -0.65 -53.50
CA MET A 335 -11.31 -0.02 -54.25
C MET A 335 -11.07 1.45 -54.61
N LYS A 336 -9.95 2.04 -54.19
CA LYS A 336 -9.59 3.45 -54.42
C LYS A 336 -9.67 3.86 -55.90
N VAL A 337 -9.29 2.97 -56.81
CA VAL A 337 -9.30 3.21 -58.26
C VAL A 337 -10.65 2.86 -58.91
N LYS A 338 -11.34 1.83 -58.40
CA LYS A 338 -12.57 1.28 -59.01
C LYS A 338 -13.84 1.99 -58.56
N GLN A 339 -13.91 2.47 -57.32
CA GLN A 339 -15.11 3.09 -56.73
C GLN A 339 -14.74 4.25 -55.77
N PRO A 340 -14.28 5.39 -56.28
CA PRO A 340 -13.77 6.50 -55.46
C PRO A 340 -14.82 7.12 -54.52
N GLN A 341 -16.08 7.24 -54.97
CA GLN A 341 -17.17 7.81 -54.17
C GLN A 341 -17.54 6.92 -52.96
N ALA A 342 -17.55 5.60 -53.13
CA ALA A 342 -17.84 4.66 -52.04
C ALA A 342 -16.73 4.62 -50.98
N VAL A 343 -15.47 4.82 -51.40
CA VAL A 343 -14.32 4.95 -50.50
C VAL A 343 -14.42 6.22 -49.66
N GLU A 344 -14.81 7.35 -50.26
CA GLU A 344 -14.94 8.62 -49.52
C GLU A 344 -16.06 8.58 -48.47
N GLN A 345 -17.21 7.98 -48.80
CA GLN A 345 -18.31 7.79 -47.85
C GLN A 345 -17.92 6.88 -46.67
N ARG A 346 -17.25 5.75 -46.95
CA ARG A 346 -16.77 4.85 -45.89
C ARG A 346 -15.66 5.48 -45.05
N LYS A 347 -14.78 6.28 -45.65
CA LYS A 347 -13.76 7.04 -44.92
C LYS A 347 -14.39 7.99 -43.91
N LYS A 348 -15.38 8.79 -44.33
CA LYS A 348 -16.12 9.69 -43.43
C LYS A 348 -16.86 8.94 -42.32
N ARG A 349 -17.42 7.75 -42.63
CA ARG A 349 -18.08 6.90 -41.63
C ARG A 349 -17.09 6.33 -40.61
N LEU A 350 -15.92 5.90 -41.07
CA LEU A 350 -14.85 5.40 -40.21
C LEU A 350 -14.30 6.50 -39.31
N GLU A 351 -14.08 7.71 -39.85
CA GLU A 351 -13.65 8.87 -39.06
C GLU A 351 -14.68 9.26 -37.98
N LYS A 352 -15.98 9.25 -38.32
CA LYS A 352 -17.05 9.46 -37.33
C LYS A 352 -17.10 8.37 -36.27
N MET A 353 -16.91 7.10 -36.64
CA MET A 353 -16.86 5.98 -35.70
C MET A 353 -15.61 6.03 -34.80
N MET A 354 -14.49 6.57 -35.30
CA MET A 354 -13.28 6.76 -34.49
C MET A 354 -13.39 7.95 -33.52
N ALA A 355 -14.25 8.92 -33.84
CA ALA A 355 -14.51 10.10 -33.01
C ALA A 355 -15.67 9.92 -32.03
N SER A 356 -16.46 8.83 -32.13
CA SER A 356 -17.55 8.54 -31.21
C SER A 356 -17.05 8.00 -29.86
N GLU A 357 -17.81 8.26 -28.79
CA GLU A 357 -17.52 7.75 -27.45
C GLU A 357 -17.52 6.21 -27.37
N ASP A 358 -18.28 5.53 -28.24
CA ASP A 358 -18.33 4.07 -28.36
C ASP A 358 -17.04 3.45 -28.93
N TYR A 359 -16.08 4.27 -29.39
CA TYR A 359 -14.81 3.77 -29.90
C TYR A 359 -14.00 3.16 -28.76
N VAL A 360 -13.79 1.85 -28.82
CA VAL A 360 -12.96 1.16 -27.83
C VAL A 360 -11.53 1.68 -27.96
N LYS A 361 -11.11 2.48 -26.98
CA LYS A 361 -9.73 2.97 -26.88
C LYS A 361 -8.80 1.78 -26.71
N LYS A 362 -7.56 1.94 -27.19
CA LYS A 362 -6.51 0.94 -26.99
C LYS A 362 -6.36 0.69 -25.48
N PRO A 363 -6.52 -0.55 -25.00
CA PRO A 363 -6.30 -0.84 -23.60
C PRO A 363 -4.88 -0.40 -23.20
N PRO A 364 -4.69 0.09 -21.97
CA PRO A 364 -3.36 0.43 -21.49
C PRO A 364 -2.45 -0.77 -21.70
N PHE A 365 -1.25 -0.53 -22.22
CA PHE A 365 -0.28 -1.59 -22.43
C PHE A 365 0.14 -2.13 -21.08
N VAL A 366 -0.52 -3.19 -20.63
CA VAL A 366 0.03 -4.07 -19.60
C VAL A 366 1.16 -4.78 -20.30
N GLY A 367 2.37 -4.25 -20.15
CA GLY A 367 3.56 -4.93 -20.66
C GLY A 367 3.57 -6.37 -20.14
N LYS A 368 4.23 -7.27 -20.87
CA LYS A 368 4.52 -8.58 -20.28
C LYS A 368 5.15 -8.33 -18.91
N PRO A 369 4.67 -8.98 -17.83
CA PRO A 369 5.27 -8.81 -16.52
C PRO A 369 6.77 -9.04 -16.68
N PHE A 370 7.56 -8.07 -16.25
CA PHE A 370 8.99 -8.18 -16.35
C PHE A 370 9.42 -9.26 -15.36
N ARG A 371 9.72 -10.45 -15.89
CA ARG A 371 10.18 -11.57 -15.08
C ARG A 371 11.68 -11.41 -14.89
N PHE A 372 12.04 -10.91 -13.73
CA PHE A 372 13.44 -10.91 -13.32
C PHE A 372 13.80 -12.27 -12.73
N ARG A 373 15.01 -12.72 -12.99
CA ARG A 373 15.60 -13.88 -12.31
C ARG A 373 16.95 -13.45 -11.77
N PHE A 374 17.24 -13.88 -10.54
CA PHE A 374 18.56 -13.70 -9.96
C PHE A 374 19.62 -14.36 -10.86
N PRO A 375 20.83 -13.79 -10.91
CA PRO A 375 21.96 -14.44 -11.55
C PRO A 375 22.21 -15.84 -10.96
N PRO A 376 22.67 -16.81 -11.77
CA PRO A 376 22.91 -18.16 -11.28
C PRO A 376 23.92 -18.18 -10.14
N ALA A 377 23.56 -18.88 -9.06
CA ALA A 377 24.34 -18.99 -7.84
C ALA A 377 25.62 -19.86 -8.05
N PRO A 378 26.78 -19.48 -7.49
CA PRO A 378 27.93 -20.36 -7.39
C PRO A 378 27.60 -21.65 -6.61
N ARG A 379 28.29 -22.76 -6.91
CA ARG A 379 28.08 -24.03 -6.21
C ARG A 379 28.28 -23.88 -4.70
N LEU A 380 27.23 -24.24 -3.95
CA LEU A 380 27.15 -24.17 -2.49
C LEU A 380 27.36 -25.56 -1.87
N SER A 381 28.06 -25.61 -0.74
CA SER A 381 28.09 -26.76 0.18
C SER A 381 26.73 -26.98 0.84
N ASP A 382 26.52 -28.15 1.44
CA ASP A 382 25.23 -28.49 2.05
C ASP A 382 24.93 -27.61 3.29
N GLU A 383 25.92 -27.36 4.15
CA GLU A 383 25.83 -26.38 5.24
C GLU A 383 26.27 -24.98 4.76
N VAL A 384 25.46 -23.97 5.07
CA VAL A 384 25.65 -22.58 4.63
C VAL A 384 26.03 -21.68 5.80
N ALA A 385 25.22 -21.70 6.87
CA ALA A 385 25.44 -20.92 8.08
C ALA A 385 24.99 -21.70 9.31
N ILE A 386 25.67 -21.45 10.44
CA ILE A 386 25.37 -22.06 11.73
C ILE A 386 25.30 -20.98 12.80
N VAL A 387 24.26 -21.07 13.63
CA VAL A 387 24.09 -20.37 14.90
C VAL A 387 24.01 -21.46 15.96
N LYS A 388 24.99 -21.49 16.86
CA LYS A 388 25.13 -22.52 17.88
C LYS A 388 25.27 -21.91 19.26
N ASP A 389 24.35 -22.30 20.15
CA ASP A 389 24.30 -21.90 21.57
C ASP A 389 24.47 -20.38 21.76
N VAL A 390 23.86 -19.59 20.87
CA VAL A 390 24.08 -18.14 20.86
C VAL A 390 23.29 -17.45 21.96
N THR A 391 24.01 -16.73 22.81
CA THR A 391 23.44 -15.79 23.79
C THR A 391 23.92 -14.39 23.43
N HIS A 392 22.97 -13.47 23.23
CA HIS A 392 23.28 -12.08 22.86
C HIS A 392 22.16 -11.13 23.28
N GLY A 393 22.50 -9.87 23.54
CA GLY A 393 21.56 -8.82 23.90
C GLY A 393 22.28 -7.50 24.18
N TYR A 394 21.51 -6.44 24.42
CA TYR A 394 22.04 -5.10 24.66
C TYR A 394 21.75 -4.66 26.09
N GLU A 395 22.69 -3.96 26.72
CA GLU A 395 22.52 -3.28 28.02
C GLU A 395 21.94 -4.18 29.14
N GLY A 396 22.31 -5.46 29.15
CA GLY A 396 21.85 -6.42 30.17
C GLY A 396 20.48 -7.06 29.88
N ASN A 397 19.82 -6.71 28.78
CA ASN A 397 18.61 -7.36 28.30
C ASN A 397 18.97 -8.42 27.24
N PRO A 398 19.01 -9.73 27.60
CA PRO A 398 19.25 -10.78 26.60
C PRO A 398 18.08 -10.82 25.62
N LEU A 399 18.41 -10.76 24.33
CA LEU A 399 17.47 -10.98 23.22
C LEU A 399 17.40 -12.47 22.86
N PHE A 400 18.55 -13.15 22.94
CA PHE A 400 18.70 -14.58 22.67
C PHE A 400 19.40 -15.27 23.84
N LYS A 401 18.98 -16.50 24.15
CA LYS A 401 19.61 -17.36 25.15
C LYS A 401 19.81 -18.76 24.55
N SER A 402 21.06 -19.20 24.43
CA SER A 402 21.41 -20.54 23.93
C SER A 402 20.67 -20.96 22.64
N SER A 403 20.44 -20.00 21.74
CA SER A 403 19.66 -20.22 20.53
C SER A 403 20.46 -20.99 19.49
N ASN A 404 19.79 -21.92 18.82
CA ASN A 404 20.37 -22.77 17.78
C ASN A 404 19.60 -22.61 16.47
N MET A 405 20.30 -22.42 15.36
CA MET A 405 19.73 -22.35 14.01
C MET A 405 20.76 -22.85 13.00
N ILE A 406 20.32 -23.66 12.04
CA ILE A 406 21.15 -24.15 10.94
C ILE A 406 20.48 -23.72 9.64
N ILE A 407 21.29 -23.24 8.70
CA ILE A 407 20.85 -22.89 7.35
C ILE A 407 21.56 -23.83 6.38
N GLU A 408 20.78 -24.68 5.72
CA GLU A 408 21.23 -25.61 4.71
C GLU A 408 20.99 -25.06 3.30
N LYS A 409 21.55 -25.75 2.32
CA LYS A 409 21.41 -25.42 0.91
C LYS A 409 19.97 -25.58 0.42
N GLY A 410 19.43 -24.50 -0.14
CA GLY A 410 18.06 -24.48 -0.67
C GLY A 410 17.00 -24.16 0.38
N ASP A 411 17.40 -24.00 1.64
CA ASP A 411 16.50 -23.57 2.70
C ASP A 411 15.93 -22.19 2.44
N ARG A 412 14.64 -22.03 2.75
CA ARG A 412 13.92 -20.76 2.69
C ARG A 412 13.30 -20.52 4.05
N ILE A 413 14.08 -19.89 4.92
CA ILE A 413 13.74 -19.69 6.32
C ILE A 413 13.15 -18.29 6.48
N ALA A 414 11.95 -18.20 7.04
CA ALA A 414 11.42 -16.93 7.54
C ALA A 414 11.57 -16.83 9.06
N LEU A 415 12.17 -15.74 9.54
CA LEU A 415 12.34 -15.44 10.94
C LEU A 415 11.20 -14.53 11.44
N LEU A 416 10.35 -15.06 12.31
CA LEU A 416 9.19 -14.40 12.89
C LEU A 416 9.42 -14.05 14.37
N GLY A 417 8.61 -13.12 14.88
CA GLY A 417 8.60 -12.73 16.27
C GLY A 417 8.17 -11.26 16.44
N PRO A 418 7.89 -10.84 17.67
CA PRO A 418 7.42 -9.49 17.95
C PRO A 418 8.48 -8.43 17.62
N ASN A 419 8.05 -7.18 17.49
CA ASN A 419 9.00 -6.08 17.28
C ASN A 419 9.92 -5.92 18.50
N GLY A 420 11.22 -5.75 18.25
CA GLY A 420 12.22 -5.69 19.31
C GLY A 420 12.71 -7.06 19.83
N SER A 421 12.24 -8.19 19.30
CA SER A 421 12.72 -9.53 19.71
C SER A 421 14.16 -9.84 19.28
N GLY A 422 14.80 -8.96 18.49
CA GLY A 422 16.17 -9.13 18.01
C GLY A 422 16.30 -9.75 16.62
N LYS A 423 15.22 -9.90 15.84
CA LYS A 423 15.26 -10.50 14.49
C LYS A 423 16.39 -9.95 13.62
N SER A 424 16.49 -8.62 13.45
CA SER A 424 17.58 -7.99 12.69
C SER A 424 18.96 -8.24 13.31
N THR A 425 19.05 -8.30 14.65
CA THR A 425 20.29 -8.67 15.35
C THR A 425 20.71 -10.09 15.00
N MET A 426 19.78 -11.05 14.91
CA MET A 426 20.09 -12.41 14.45
C MET A 426 20.70 -12.40 13.04
N LEU A 427 20.15 -11.63 12.10
CA LEU A 427 20.73 -11.50 10.76
C LEU A 427 22.15 -10.92 10.80
N ARG A 428 22.38 -9.88 11.61
CA ARG A 428 23.71 -9.27 11.78
C ARG A 428 24.73 -10.23 12.40
N LEU A 429 24.29 -11.09 13.33
CA LEU A 429 25.12 -12.16 13.90
C LEU A 429 25.48 -13.20 12.83
N VAL A 430 24.51 -13.67 12.04
CA VAL A 430 24.75 -14.65 10.96
C VAL A 430 25.72 -14.12 9.90
N VAL A 431 25.59 -12.85 9.50
CA VAL A 431 26.48 -12.18 8.53
C VAL A 431 27.87 -11.90 9.13
N GLY A 432 28.01 -11.92 10.45
CA GLY A 432 29.25 -11.57 11.15
C GLY A 432 29.50 -10.07 11.29
N LYS A 433 28.47 -9.22 11.12
CA LYS A 433 28.53 -7.79 11.42
C LYS A 433 28.59 -7.53 12.93
N GLU A 434 27.95 -8.41 13.71
CA GLU A 434 28.01 -8.41 15.17
C GLU A 434 28.57 -9.74 15.67
N LYS A 435 29.17 -9.72 16.87
CA LYS A 435 29.67 -10.93 17.52
C LYS A 435 28.75 -11.31 18.68
N PRO A 436 28.41 -12.60 18.83
CA PRO A 436 27.61 -13.06 19.96
C PRO A 436 28.40 -12.87 21.27
N ILE A 437 27.69 -12.74 22.40
CA ILE A 437 28.36 -12.66 23.72
C ILE A 437 28.87 -14.06 24.09
N GLU A 438 28.04 -15.07 23.87
CA GLU A 438 28.37 -16.49 24.02
C GLU A 438 27.87 -17.28 22.81
N GLY A 439 28.49 -18.43 22.54
CA GLY A 439 28.18 -19.27 21.38
C GLY A 439 28.89 -18.84 20.11
N GLU A 440 28.42 -19.34 18.97
CA GLU A 440 29.03 -19.11 17.67
C GLU A 440 27.96 -18.86 16.60
N ALA A 441 28.06 -17.76 15.86
CA ALA A 441 27.28 -17.49 14.65
C ALA A 441 28.24 -17.19 13.52
N ARG A 442 28.24 -18.01 12.47
CA ARG A 442 29.10 -17.80 11.29
C ARG A 442 28.57 -18.47 10.04
N LEU A 443 29.02 -17.95 8.91
CA LEU A 443 28.97 -18.66 7.63
C LEU A 443 30.01 -19.79 7.65
N VAL A 444 29.59 -20.99 7.25
CA VAL A 444 30.41 -22.22 7.37
C VAL A 444 30.83 -22.75 6.00
N GLY A 445 29.97 -22.58 5.00
CA GLY A 445 30.15 -23.20 3.69
C GLY A 445 31.32 -22.68 2.86
N MET A 446 31.90 -23.55 2.03
CA MET A 446 32.88 -23.15 1.01
C MET A 446 32.16 -22.35 -0.08
N ASN A 447 32.73 -21.23 -0.51
CA ASN A 447 32.19 -20.34 -1.55
C ASN A 447 30.80 -19.73 -1.23
N VAL A 448 30.47 -19.52 0.05
CA VAL A 448 29.28 -18.74 0.43
C VAL A 448 29.48 -17.29 0.02
N VAL A 449 28.64 -16.81 -0.89
CA VAL A 449 28.49 -15.42 -1.31
C VAL A 449 27.15 -14.93 -0.77
N ALA A 450 27.20 -14.39 0.44
CA ALA A 450 26.03 -13.84 1.12
C ALA A 450 25.76 -12.41 0.65
N ASN A 451 24.51 -12.12 0.32
CA ASN A 451 24.03 -10.77 0.04
C ASN A 451 23.01 -10.39 1.10
N TYR A 452 23.37 -9.43 1.94
CA TYR A 452 22.54 -8.96 3.04
C TYR A 452 21.82 -7.67 2.61
N PHE A 453 20.50 -7.66 2.67
CA PHE A 453 19.65 -6.49 2.52
C PHE A 453 19.20 -6.05 3.91
N GLU A 454 19.69 -4.89 4.35
CA GLU A 454 19.37 -4.31 5.65
C GLU A 454 18.42 -3.13 5.46
N GLN A 455 17.45 -2.99 6.37
CA GLN A 455 16.38 -1.99 6.29
C GLN A 455 16.91 -0.55 6.09
N ASN A 456 18.09 -0.21 6.64
CA ASN A 456 18.71 1.12 6.58
C ASN A 456 19.80 1.29 5.50
N GLN A 457 19.84 0.45 4.46
CA GLN A 457 20.91 0.50 3.43
C GLN A 457 21.00 1.76 2.56
N ALA A 458 20.15 2.76 2.78
CA ALA A 458 20.27 4.07 2.17
C ALA A 458 21.68 4.69 2.33
N ASP A 459 22.40 4.31 3.38
CA ASP A 459 23.73 4.84 3.73
C ASP A 459 24.91 4.13 3.01
N VAL A 460 24.68 2.97 2.39
CA VAL A 460 25.74 2.22 1.66
C VAL A 460 25.83 2.64 0.19
N LEU A 461 24.80 3.32 -0.33
CA LEU A 461 24.79 3.80 -1.70
C LEU A 461 25.69 5.01 -1.88
N ASP A 462 26.43 5.05 -2.99
CA ASP A 462 27.26 6.19 -3.35
C ASP A 462 26.37 7.39 -3.71
N LEU A 463 26.37 8.39 -2.83
CA LEU A 463 25.47 9.54 -2.88
C LEU A 463 25.70 10.45 -4.10
N ASP A 464 26.90 10.39 -4.70
CA ASP A 464 27.28 11.25 -5.81
C ASP A 464 26.98 10.66 -7.18
N LYS A 465 26.77 9.34 -7.28
CA LYS A 465 26.36 8.65 -8.51
C LYS A 465 24.90 8.89 -8.84
N THR A 466 24.55 8.73 -10.11
CA THR A 466 23.16 8.67 -10.55
C THR A 466 22.54 7.30 -10.29
N VAL A 467 21.21 7.21 -10.34
CA VAL A 467 20.49 5.94 -10.24
C VAL A 467 20.96 4.96 -11.31
N SER A 468 21.05 5.40 -12.57
CA SER A 468 21.53 4.57 -13.67
C SER A 468 22.96 4.07 -13.45
N GLU A 469 23.87 4.95 -13.03
CA GLU A 469 25.27 4.59 -12.78
C GLU A 469 25.39 3.57 -11.65
N THR A 470 24.59 3.73 -10.60
CA THR A 470 24.59 2.83 -9.45
C THR A 470 24.12 1.43 -9.83
N VAL A 471 23.03 1.34 -10.60
CA VAL A 471 22.49 0.07 -11.10
C VAL A 471 23.44 -0.59 -12.09
N GLN A 472 24.05 0.18 -12.98
CA GLN A 472 25.02 -0.32 -13.95
C GLN A 472 26.27 -0.85 -13.25
N ALA A 473 26.76 -0.17 -12.20
CA ALA A 473 27.90 -0.63 -11.41
C ALA A 473 27.61 -1.90 -10.59
N ALA A 474 26.34 -2.23 -10.34
CA ALA A 474 25.94 -3.44 -9.61
C ALA A 474 25.79 -4.68 -10.52
N SER A 475 25.86 -4.50 -11.84
CA SER A 475 25.63 -5.56 -12.82
C SER A 475 26.84 -5.76 -13.74
N ASP A 476 27.36 -6.99 -13.78
CA ASP A 476 28.46 -7.34 -14.70
C ASP A 476 27.98 -7.77 -16.10
N ASN A 477 26.78 -8.34 -16.23
CA ASN A 477 26.37 -9.11 -17.43
C ASN A 477 25.01 -8.72 -18.05
N HIS A 478 24.27 -7.75 -17.50
CA HIS A 478 22.95 -7.38 -18.04
C HIS A 478 23.05 -6.29 -19.11
N SER A 479 22.16 -6.38 -20.10
CA SER A 479 22.02 -5.34 -21.12
C SER A 479 21.38 -4.08 -20.52
N TYR A 480 21.70 -2.91 -21.10
CA TYR A 480 21.09 -1.63 -20.69
C TYR A 480 19.55 -1.66 -20.72
N ASN A 481 18.96 -2.40 -21.67
CA ASN A 481 17.51 -2.54 -21.78
C ASN A 481 16.90 -3.34 -20.62
N GLU A 482 17.58 -4.39 -20.14
CA GLU A 482 17.15 -5.17 -18.97
C GLU A 482 17.28 -4.35 -17.69
N LEU A 483 18.40 -3.63 -17.52
CA LEU A 483 18.59 -2.72 -16.39
C LEU A 483 17.52 -1.63 -16.37
N ARG A 484 17.20 -1.04 -17.53
CA ARG A 484 16.13 -0.06 -17.65
C ARG A 484 14.75 -0.63 -17.35
N ALA A 485 14.49 -1.88 -17.75
CA ALA A 485 13.24 -2.55 -17.43
C ALA A 485 13.11 -2.83 -15.93
N LEU A 486 14.18 -3.31 -15.28
CA LEU A 486 14.23 -3.53 -13.83
C LEU A 486 14.05 -2.22 -13.06
N MET A 487 14.79 -1.17 -13.41
CA MET A 487 14.62 0.18 -12.85
C MET A 487 13.18 0.69 -13.00
N GLY A 488 12.56 0.44 -14.17
CA GLY A 488 11.18 0.81 -14.44
C GLY A 488 10.16 0.12 -13.53
N GLN A 489 10.40 -1.13 -13.10
CA GLN A 489 9.57 -1.86 -12.14
C GLN A 489 9.65 -1.26 -10.74
N PHE A 490 10.85 -0.82 -10.33
CA PHE A 490 11.05 -0.09 -9.07
C PHE A 490 10.62 1.39 -9.13
N LEU A 491 9.90 1.78 -10.19
CA LEU A 491 9.38 3.13 -10.48
C LEU A 491 10.45 4.20 -10.73
N PHE A 492 11.67 3.81 -11.08
CA PHE A 492 12.67 4.74 -11.61
C PHE A 492 12.41 4.95 -13.10
N LYS A 493 11.73 6.05 -13.44
CA LYS A 493 11.34 6.40 -14.82
C LYS A 493 11.77 7.82 -15.17
N GLY A 494 11.99 8.06 -16.46
CA GLY A 494 12.34 9.38 -16.99
C GLY A 494 13.54 9.99 -16.28
N ASP A 495 13.41 11.24 -15.87
CA ASP A 495 14.47 12.03 -15.24
C ASP A 495 14.99 11.45 -13.91
N THR A 496 14.18 10.61 -13.23
CA THR A 496 14.59 9.99 -11.96
C THR A 496 15.80 9.06 -12.15
N VAL A 497 15.99 8.50 -13.35
CA VAL A 497 17.13 7.62 -13.67
C VAL A 497 18.46 8.39 -13.67
N GLU A 498 18.40 9.69 -13.96
CA GLU A 498 19.57 10.59 -14.01
C GLU A 498 19.74 11.39 -12.70
N LYS A 499 18.82 11.26 -11.74
CA LYS A 499 18.95 11.92 -10.43
C LYS A 499 20.11 11.30 -9.65
N LYS A 500 20.78 12.14 -8.87
CA LYS A 500 21.80 11.68 -7.92
C LYS A 500 21.15 10.98 -6.74
N VAL A 501 21.80 9.95 -6.20
CA VAL A 501 21.29 9.16 -5.06
C VAL A 501 21.00 10.05 -3.84
N ARG A 502 21.81 11.11 -3.60
CA ARG A 502 21.54 12.08 -2.52
C ARG A 502 20.19 12.79 -2.60
N GLN A 503 19.58 12.88 -3.78
CA GLN A 503 18.30 13.55 -4.02
C GLN A 503 17.10 12.62 -3.85
N LEU A 504 17.34 11.32 -3.69
CA LEU A 504 16.29 10.33 -3.49
C LEU A 504 15.75 10.37 -2.06
N SER A 505 14.45 10.15 -1.91
CA SER A 505 13.81 9.85 -0.63
C SER A 505 14.32 8.53 -0.04
N GLY A 506 14.14 8.32 1.27
CA GLY A 506 14.53 7.07 1.93
C GLY A 506 13.93 5.82 1.26
N GLY A 507 12.64 5.85 0.91
CA GLY A 507 11.97 4.77 0.20
C GLY A 507 12.44 4.58 -1.25
N GLU A 508 12.84 5.65 -1.95
CA GLU A 508 13.53 5.51 -3.25
C GLU A 508 14.91 4.88 -3.07
N LYS A 509 15.70 5.27 -2.06
CA LYS A 509 17.00 4.65 -1.79
C LYS A 509 16.87 3.17 -1.46
N ALA A 510 15.87 2.77 -0.65
CA ALA A 510 15.60 1.37 -0.35
C ALA A 510 15.30 0.55 -1.61
N ARG A 511 14.44 1.07 -2.50
CA ARG A 511 14.14 0.44 -3.80
C ARG A 511 15.36 0.34 -4.71
N LEU A 512 16.22 1.35 -4.72
CA LEU A 512 17.47 1.33 -5.47
C LEU A 512 18.43 0.26 -4.92
N SER A 513 18.56 0.17 -3.60
CA SER A 513 19.40 -0.87 -2.97
C SER A 513 18.90 -2.27 -3.31
N LEU A 514 17.58 -2.49 -3.25
CA LEU A 514 16.97 -3.77 -3.61
C LEU A 514 17.22 -4.11 -5.09
N CYS A 515 17.08 -3.14 -6.00
CA CYS A 515 17.41 -3.29 -7.41
C CYS A 515 18.88 -3.72 -7.61
N CYS A 516 19.82 -3.06 -6.93
CA CYS A 516 21.25 -3.41 -6.97
C CYS A 516 21.52 -4.80 -6.38
N MET A 517 20.84 -5.17 -5.29
CA MET A 517 20.97 -6.49 -4.67
C MET A 517 20.54 -7.60 -5.63
N MET A 518 19.43 -7.40 -6.34
CA MET A 518 18.90 -8.38 -7.31
C MET A 518 19.85 -8.65 -8.48
N LEU A 519 20.71 -7.68 -8.82
CA LEU A 519 21.68 -7.80 -9.91
C LEU A 519 22.99 -8.50 -9.50
N ARG A 520 23.28 -8.58 -8.19
CA ARG A 520 24.51 -9.19 -7.69
C ARG A 520 24.34 -10.70 -7.58
N PRO A 521 25.32 -11.49 -8.05
CA PRO A 521 25.30 -12.93 -7.84
C PRO A 521 25.45 -13.25 -6.35
N ALA A 522 24.58 -14.11 -5.84
CA ALA A 522 24.60 -14.57 -4.45
C ALA A 522 24.09 -16.02 -4.39
N ASN A 523 24.48 -16.76 -3.35
CA ASN A 523 23.95 -18.09 -3.06
C ASN A 523 23.32 -18.19 -1.66
N LEU A 524 23.45 -17.14 -0.86
CA LEU A 524 22.68 -16.90 0.35
C LEU A 524 22.12 -15.47 0.31
N LEU A 525 20.79 -15.34 0.35
CA LEU A 525 20.11 -14.05 0.49
C LEU A 525 19.66 -13.88 1.94
N ILE A 526 20.04 -12.77 2.55
CA ILE A 526 19.63 -12.43 3.91
C ILE A 526 18.85 -11.12 3.81
N LEU A 527 17.55 -11.14 4.07
CA LEU A 527 16.65 -10.04 3.75
C LEU A 527 15.94 -9.54 5.01
N ASP A 528 16.18 -8.30 5.40
CA ASP A 528 15.48 -7.65 6.51
C ASP A 528 14.37 -6.73 5.96
N GLU A 529 13.12 -7.17 6.10
CA GLU A 529 11.91 -6.47 5.64
C GLU A 529 11.96 -5.97 4.17
N PRO A 530 12.22 -6.86 3.19
CA PRO A 530 12.46 -6.45 1.80
C PRO A 530 11.21 -5.93 1.08
N THR A 531 10.02 -6.21 1.62
CA THR A 531 8.72 -5.82 1.07
C THR A 531 8.30 -4.41 1.46
N ASN A 532 8.99 -3.78 2.42
CA ASN A 532 8.65 -2.45 2.88
C ASN A 532 8.88 -1.42 1.76
N HIS A 533 7.95 -0.45 1.66
CA HIS A 533 7.95 0.60 0.64
C HIS A 533 7.81 0.13 -0.82
N LEU A 534 7.54 -1.16 -1.06
CA LEU A 534 7.22 -1.70 -2.38
C LEU A 534 5.71 -1.63 -2.63
N ASP A 535 5.34 -1.24 -3.85
CA ASP A 535 3.97 -1.40 -4.31
C ASP A 535 3.70 -2.86 -4.69
N ILE A 536 2.42 -3.17 -4.88
CA ILE A 536 1.95 -4.53 -5.19
C ILE A 536 2.70 -5.15 -6.40
N PRO A 537 2.88 -4.44 -7.54
CA PRO A 537 3.64 -5.00 -8.66
C PRO A 537 5.12 -5.31 -8.33
N ALA A 538 5.80 -4.43 -7.60
CA ALA A 538 7.20 -4.67 -7.20
C ALA A 538 7.32 -5.85 -6.22
N LYS A 539 6.38 -5.99 -5.28
CA LYS A 539 6.30 -7.16 -4.38
C LYS A 539 6.13 -8.46 -5.17
N GLU A 540 5.18 -8.50 -6.10
CA GLU A 540 4.94 -9.66 -6.99
C GLU A 540 6.19 -10.07 -7.79
N MET A 541 6.92 -9.09 -8.33
CA MET A 541 8.15 -9.34 -9.07
C MET A 541 9.25 -9.92 -8.16
N LEU A 542 9.40 -9.37 -6.94
CA LEU A 542 10.36 -9.87 -5.96
C LEU A 542 10.00 -11.30 -5.52
N GLU A 543 8.72 -11.57 -5.24
CA GLU A 543 8.21 -12.90 -4.91
C GLU A 543 8.53 -13.92 -6.01
N GLU A 544 8.21 -13.61 -7.27
CA GLU A 544 8.49 -14.50 -8.41
C GLU A 544 10.01 -14.72 -8.58
N ALA A 545 10.82 -13.67 -8.39
CA ALA A 545 12.28 -13.78 -8.48
C ALA A 545 12.84 -14.67 -7.36
N LEU A 546 12.40 -14.48 -6.11
CA LEU A 546 12.84 -15.27 -4.96
C LEU A 546 12.36 -16.73 -5.06
N GLN A 547 11.14 -16.99 -5.52
CA GLN A 547 10.66 -18.35 -5.77
C GLN A 547 11.56 -19.13 -6.73
N ASN A 548 12.06 -18.47 -7.77
CA ASN A 548 12.94 -19.09 -8.76
C ASN A 548 14.44 -19.00 -8.40
N PHE A 549 14.80 -18.55 -7.20
CA PHE A 549 16.18 -18.49 -6.74
C PHE A 549 16.67 -19.88 -6.29
N ASP A 550 17.82 -20.32 -6.81
CA ASP A 550 18.38 -21.65 -6.53
C ASP A 550 19.19 -21.73 -5.22
N GLY A 551 19.47 -20.58 -4.58
CA GLY A 551 20.23 -20.51 -3.33
C GLY A 551 19.35 -20.56 -2.08
N SER A 552 19.97 -20.36 -0.92
CA SER A 552 19.27 -20.30 0.36
C SER A 552 18.79 -18.88 0.68
N ILE A 553 17.67 -18.75 1.36
CA ILE A 553 17.03 -17.49 1.73
C ILE A 553 16.79 -17.49 3.23
N LEU A 554 17.27 -16.45 3.93
CA LEU A 554 16.86 -16.11 5.28
C LEU A 554 16.17 -14.76 5.24
N VAL A 555 14.89 -14.69 5.58
CA VAL A 555 14.11 -13.47 5.45
C VAL A 555 13.36 -13.12 6.73
N ILE A 556 13.33 -11.83 7.05
CA ILE A 556 12.39 -11.23 7.99
C ILE A 556 11.38 -10.47 7.16
N SER A 557 10.10 -10.73 7.37
CA SER A 557 9.03 -9.96 6.77
C SER A 557 7.81 -9.99 7.68
N HIS A 558 7.06 -8.90 7.70
CA HIS A 558 5.72 -8.86 8.28
C HIS A 558 4.62 -9.15 7.26
N ASP A 559 4.96 -9.29 5.97
CA ASP A 559 4.02 -9.59 4.89
C ASP A 559 3.73 -11.09 4.85
N ARG A 560 2.55 -11.46 5.35
CA ARG A 560 2.09 -12.86 5.46
C ARG A 560 2.00 -13.54 4.11
N TYR A 561 1.51 -12.82 3.10
CA TYR A 561 1.39 -13.34 1.75
C TYR A 561 2.78 -13.66 1.19
N PHE A 562 3.73 -12.73 1.34
CA PHE A 562 5.12 -12.92 0.93
C PHE A 562 5.77 -14.14 1.61
N ILE A 563 5.62 -14.27 2.94
CA ILE A 563 6.16 -15.41 3.69
C ILE A 563 5.55 -16.72 3.21
N SER A 564 4.22 -16.78 3.06
CA SER A 564 3.51 -17.98 2.62
C SER A 564 3.94 -18.48 1.24
N LYS A 565 4.49 -17.59 0.40
CA LYS A 565 4.93 -17.89 -0.97
C LYS A 565 6.37 -18.34 -1.08
N ILE A 566 7.21 -18.02 -0.10
CA ILE A 566 8.66 -18.19 -0.18
C ILE A 566 9.16 -19.16 0.89
N ALA A 567 8.67 -19.07 2.12
CA ALA A 567 9.22 -19.80 3.26
C ALA A 567 8.80 -21.28 3.23
N THR A 568 9.78 -22.16 3.36
CA THR A 568 9.60 -23.61 3.58
C THR A 568 9.73 -23.98 5.05
N THR A 569 10.38 -23.12 5.83
CA THR A 569 10.69 -23.30 7.24
C THR A 569 10.44 -21.98 7.97
N ILE A 570 9.80 -22.04 9.14
CA ILE A 570 9.55 -20.88 9.99
C ILE A 570 10.41 -20.99 11.23
N CYS A 571 11.24 -19.98 11.51
CA CYS A 571 11.91 -19.82 12.79
C CYS A 571 11.19 -18.72 13.57
N ALA A 572 10.70 -18.99 14.77
CA ALA A 572 10.08 -17.98 15.62
C ALA A 572 10.97 -17.65 16.81
N VAL A 573 11.07 -16.35 17.15
CA VAL A 573 11.72 -15.91 18.39
C VAL A 573 10.67 -15.90 19.51
N GLU A 574 10.70 -16.92 20.35
CA GLU A 574 9.75 -17.16 21.44
C GLU A 574 10.53 -17.20 22.75
N GLU A 575 10.10 -16.44 23.76
CA GLU A 575 10.73 -16.44 25.11
C GLU A 575 12.25 -16.22 25.13
N LYS A 576 12.81 -15.51 24.13
CA LYS A 576 14.25 -15.27 23.93
C LYS A 576 15.03 -16.49 23.41
N GLU A 577 14.34 -17.50 22.91
CA GLU A 577 14.92 -18.64 22.19
C GLU A 577 14.45 -18.62 20.73
N VAL A 578 15.21 -19.27 19.85
CA VAL A 578 14.80 -19.47 18.46
C VAL A 578 14.23 -20.87 18.33
N VAL A 579 12.94 -20.96 18.04
CA VAL A 579 12.23 -22.22 17.83
C VAL A 579 12.07 -22.45 16.33
N ASN A 580 12.49 -23.62 15.86
CA ASN A 580 12.40 -24.00 14.45
C ASN A 580 11.15 -24.86 14.19
N TYR A 581 10.33 -24.43 13.23
CA TYR A 581 9.15 -25.12 12.75
C TYR A 581 9.41 -25.61 11.31
N PRO A 582 9.58 -26.94 11.11
CA PRO A 582 9.85 -27.54 9.80
C PRO A 582 8.55 -27.62 8.99
N GLY A 583 8.10 -26.48 8.48
CA GLY A 583 6.91 -26.36 7.64
C GLY A 583 6.69 -24.92 7.17
N ASP A 584 5.74 -24.77 6.25
CA ASP A 584 5.36 -23.47 5.72
C ASP A 584 4.61 -22.63 6.77
N TYR A 585 4.24 -21.41 6.37
CA TYR A 585 3.50 -20.49 7.24
C TYR A 585 2.19 -21.07 7.80
N ARG A 586 1.51 -21.96 7.07
CA ARG A 586 0.27 -22.59 7.56
C ARG A 586 0.56 -23.58 8.66
N TYR A 587 1.62 -24.38 8.51
CA TYR A 587 2.04 -25.33 9.54
C TYR A 587 2.38 -24.62 10.86
N TYR A 588 3.08 -23.47 10.78
CA TYR A 588 3.35 -22.64 11.96
C TYR A 588 2.04 -22.18 12.64
N MET A 589 1.05 -21.73 11.86
CA MET A 589 -0.25 -21.30 12.39
C MET A 589 -1.07 -22.43 13.03
N GLU A 590 -1.00 -23.66 12.52
CA GLU A 590 -1.69 -24.82 13.09
C GLU A 590 -1.05 -25.34 14.38
N LYS A 591 0.27 -25.18 14.53
CA LYS A 591 1.04 -25.66 15.68
C LYS A 591 1.03 -24.69 16.85
N ASN A 592 0.87 -23.41 16.59
CA ASN A 592 0.85 -22.41 17.64
C ASN A 592 -0.56 -22.38 18.27
N GLU A 593 -0.69 -22.90 19.51
CA GLU A 593 -1.98 -23.15 20.18
C GLU A 593 -2.80 -21.86 20.41
N GLN A 594 -2.13 -20.70 20.53
CA GLN A 594 -2.77 -19.36 20.56
C GLN A 594 -3.35 -18.93 19.20
N VAL A 595 -2.93 -19.57 18.11
CA VAL A 595 -3.38 -19.32 16.73
C VAL A 595 -4.31 -20.43 16.20
N LYS A 596 -4.23 -21.61 16.80
CA LYS A 596 -4.99 -22.81 16.42
C LYS A 596 -6.51 -22.62 16.50
N ASP A 597 -7.01 -21.96 17.55
CA ASP A 597 -8.43 -21.60 17.69
C ASP A 597 -8.92 -20.65 16.56
N LYS A 598 -8.01 -19.88 15.95
CA LYS A 598 -8.31 -18.93 14.87
C LYS A 598 -8.26 -19.59 13.49
N VAL A 599 -7.45 -20.63 13.28
CA VAL A 599 -7.36 -21.34 11.99
C VAL A 599 -8.63 -22.15 11.70
N GLU A 600 -9.21 -22.80 12.72
CA GLU A 600 -10.47 -23.55 12.57
C GLU A 600 -11.66 -22.65 12.23
N ALA A 601 -11.67 -21.40 12.70
CA ALA A 601 -12.66 -20.39 12.31
C ALA A 601 -12.44 -19.81 10.90
N ARG A 602 -11.18 -19.80 10.41
CA ARG A 602 -10.79 -19.19 9.12
C ARG A 602 -11.01 -20.12 7.90
N TYR A 603 -11.15 -21.43 8.09
CA TYR A 603 -11.18 -22.40 6.97
C TYR A 603 -12.28 -23.49 7.05
N VAL A 604 -13.57 -23.11 7.09
CA VAL A 604 -14.70 -23.98 6.70
C VAL A 604 -15.79 -23.06 6.11
N ASN A 605 -16.34 -23.14 4.89
CA ASN A 605 -16.44 -24.12 3.79
C ASN A 605 -16.34 -23.36 2.44
N GLY A 606 -15.62 -23.89 1.43
CA GLY A 606 -15.99 -23.63 0.02
C GLY A 606 -14.94 -23.20 -1.01
N VAL A 607 -13.63 -23.16 -0.71
CA VAL A 607 -12.61 -22.94 -1.76
C VAL A 607 -11.77 -24.19 -1.95
N LYS A 608 -12.08 -24.94 -3.01
CA LYS A 608 -11.25 -26.04 -3.50
C LYS A 608 -9.88 -25.49 -3.92
N GLN A 609 -8.84 -26.06 -3.29
CA GLN A 609 -7.53 -26.41 -3.83
C GLN A 609 -6.94 -25.48 -4.90
N ILE A 610 -5.94 -24.68 -4.50
CA ILE A 610 -4.85 -24.29 -5.41
C ILE A 610 -3.71 -25.25 -5.08
N GLY A 611 -3.32 -26.03 -6.09
CA GLY A 611 -2.47 -27.22 -5.95
C GLY A 611 -1.13 -26.94 -5.28
N ASN A 612 -0.72 -27.92 -4.47
CA ASN A 612 0.62 -28.06 -3.94
C ASN A 612 1.66 -27.84 -5.03
N ALA A 613 2.76 -27.17 -4.67
CA ALA A 613 3.98 -27.18 -5.45
C ALA A 613 4.30 -28.64 -5.82
N VAL A 614 4.57 -28.89 -7.10
CA VAL A 614 4.98 -30.20 -7.59
C VAL A 614 6.24 -30.59 -6.85
N VAL A 615 6.14 -31.60 -5.97
CA VAL A 615 7.31 -32.33 -5.48
C VAL A 615 7.91 -32.99 -6.72
N VAL A 616 9.00 -32.44 -7.21
CA VAL A 616 9.81 -33.10 -8.24
C VAL A 616 10.50 -34.25 -7.52
N GLU A 617 9.87 -35.42 -7.51
CA GLU A 617 10.57 -36.66 -7.20
C GLU A 617 11.72 -36.80 -8.20
N ALA A 618 12.95 -36.72 -7.69
CA ALA A 618 14.14 -36.98 -8.46
C ALA A 618 14.14 -38.46 -8.87
N GLU A 619 13.68 -38.77 -10.08
CA GLU A 619 13.87 -40.10 -10.67
C GLU A 619 15.36 -40.40 -10.78
N GLU A 620 15.75 -41.49 -10.12
CA GLU A 620 17.08 -42.09 -10.17
C GLU A 620 17.51 -42.31 -11.63
N LYS A 621 18.65 -41.73 -11.99
CA LYS A 621 19.35 -41.97 -13.25
C LYS A 621 19.72 -43.46 -13.36
N LYS A 622 18.95 -44.23 -14.13
CA LYS A 622 19.44 -45.47 -14.73
C LYS A 622 20.33 -45.13 -15.93
N ASN A 623 21.62 -45.39 -15.75
CA ASN A 623 22.65 -45.48 -16.79
C ASN A 623 22.15 -46.25 -18.01
N PHE A 624 22.26 -45.67 -19.20
CA PHE A 624 22.61 -46.42 -20.41
C PHE A 624 23.30 -45.49 -21.42
N GLY A 625 24.63 -45.59 -21.47
CA GLY A 625 25.41 -45.16 -22.63
C GLY A 625 25.43 -46.28 -23.68
N GLY A 626 25.37 -45.92 -24.96
CA GLY A 626 25.64 -46.87 -26.04
C GLY A 626 25.05 -46.45 -27.39
N LYS A 627 25.91 -45.90 -28.26
CA LYS A 627 25.65 -45.57 -29.67
C LYS A 627 25.13 -46.78 -30.48
N GLN A 628 24.21 -46.55 -31.41
CA GLN A 628 24.35 -47.01 -32.80
C GLN A 628 23.36 -46.31 -33.76
N ALA A 629 23.85 -46.07 -34.97
CA ALA A 629 23.18 -45.40 -36.08
C ALA A 629 22.35 -46.39 -36.93
N GLY A 630 21.35 -45.89 -37.67
CA GLY A 630 20.98 -46.48 -38.96
C GLY A 630 19.49 -46.56 -39.33
N VAL A 631 19.06 -45.64 -40.22
CA VAL A 631 18.33 -45.91 -41.48
C VAL A 631 16.89 -46.48 -41.48
N SER A 632 16.00 -45.67 -42.06
CA SER A 632 14.85 -45.97 -42.95
C SER A 632 13.52 -46.52 -42.41
N GLY A 633 12.43 -45.99 -42.97
CA GLY A 633 11.11 -46.64 -42.95
C GLY A 633 9.92 -45.69 -43.10
N ARG A 634 9.63 -45.24 -44.32
CA ARG A 634 8.29 -44.74 -44.72
C ARG A 634 7.26 -45.87 -44.59
N LEU A 635 6.04 -45.59 -44.13
CA LEU A 635 4.74 -46.13 -44.61
C LEU A 635 3.62 -45.44 -43.78
N ASP A 636 2.85 -44.50 -44.30
CA ASP A 636 1.65 -44.62 -45.16
C ASP A 636 0.34 -45.01 -44.41
N LYS A 637 -0.58 -44.04 -44.43
CA LYS A 637 -2.06 -44.08 -44.50
C LYS A 637 -2.89 -45.25 -43.91
N GLY A 638 -3.98 -44.84 -43.25
CA GLY A 638 -5.20 -45.62 -42.98
C GLY A 638 -5.28 -46.02 -41.50
N ILE A 639 -6.33 -45.77 -40.73
CA ILE A 639 -7.75 -46.07 -41.00
C ILE A 639 -8.62 -45.16 -40.11
N LYS A 640 -9.62 -44.53 -40.73
CA LYS A 640 -10.82 -43.99 -40.06
C LYS A 640 -11.79 -45.14 -39.79
N ASN A 641 -12.57 -44.97 -38.73
CA ASN A 641 -13.83 -45.65 -38.39
C ASN A 641 -13.74 -47.01 -37.67
N ALA A 642 -13.94 -46.96 -36.35
CA ALA A 642 -14.88 -47.84 -35.67
C ALA A 642 -15.43 -47.13 -34.41
N LYS A 643 -16.57 -46.46 -34.58
CA LYS A 643 -17.49 -46.12 -33.48
C LYS A 643 -18.28 -47.38 -33.16
N ARG A 644 -18.55 -47.58 -31.86
CA ARG A 644 -19.45 -48.57 -31.21
C ARG A 644 -18.85 -49.95 -30.95
N GLN A 645 -18.56 -50.23 -29.67
CA GLN A 645 -19.39 -51.07 -28.80
C GLN A 645 -18.84 -51.04 -27.37
N GLN A 646 -19.74 -50.81 -26.39
CA GLN A 646 -19.79 -51.33 -25.01
C GLN A 646 -18.44 -51.56 -24.30
N GLN A 647 -18.08 -50.81 -23.24
CA GLN A 647 -18.73 -50.66 -21.93
C GLN A 647 -18.14 -49.44 -21.23
#